data_AF-A0A812S002-F1
#
_entry.id   AF-A0A812S002-F1
#
_cell.length_a   1.000
_cell.length_b   1.000
_cell.length_c   1.000
_cell.angle_alpha   90.00
_cell.angle_beta   90.00
_cell.angle_gamma   90.00
#
_symmetry.space_group_name_H-M   'P 1'
#
loop_
_entity.id
_entity.type
_entity.pdbx_description
1 polymer ?
#
loop_
_entity_poly.entity_id
_entity_poly.type
_entity_poly.pdbx_seq_one_letter_code
_entity_poly.pdbx_strand_id
1 'polypeptide(L)'
;MVRSRSPHKSPRKRSPRKQCYGNIRWYNGRRQTGLIDAEDGRKVFIPVGGALNRNCVPATPGGLMHGTRVVFRIVSFLDPDKPKDNVQHGCTDVRPTDPDQIGLECGVNTSIGGRAVNEDRLVYCDLYDLGFLAGVFDGHGGQHCVDFVRQRLPELIRESYLGLAQQLGGINALTPSEEEKLIEVACRNAFVQTDSEYLQKARDLHLNDGSTGLVALLAHGFEDEGPSTRSLVEGCKPGGCTKLFVANCGDCRAVLLRGRKAIRLTQDHKPERPDETARIQQAGGIVISTPCGTHRVGKKNGQWFLSTSRSFGDLELKEPRPLVIAEPELMVHTLEPEDWAVVLASDGVWNCLSDQDVWQAVWQVLAVERKGAVVAAQEVGARAHEGGSSDNASVFVTRSNLHLSPVQVMRFGWADIARWSEKSSTSTRASLHAKSHNYSGTQIGPKSLANGVEIDSTQSFIEREHEKFNQEKLTAVTANFQTAGRGTGGRSWHATKAQSVMASFFFRFPAEQTDDFVNSNAPNVTKVLAVAAVDTLLWATDGAHKFGIKWPNDVVVEGCKIGGILARAVPLRGRLDGIIVGIGINVNTSRADLDAIARPVWPATSLRAICGHDFDVAGIRRRLLGTFALELQRFFLGGFASLRDRVNGFEVLLGSEVWFRVHESEEPVHCIFEGIQEDGLILLRLDCGELKAFPSGEIVPGPGAAKRDAS
;
A
#
# COMPACT_ATOMS: atom_id res chain seq x y z
N MET A 1 40.28 43.90 51.47
CA MET A 1 39.27 42.96 52.01
C MET A 1 39.02 41.85 51.01
N VAL A 2 39.32 40.62 51.42
CA VAL A 2 39.14 39.38 50.66
C VAL A 2 37.65 39.14 50.40
N ARG A 3 37.25 38.90 49.15
CA ARG A 3 36.00 38.16 48.85
C ARG A 3 36.30 37.02 47.89
N SER A 4 35.84 35.86 48.32
CA SER A 4 36.15 34.50 47.91
C SER A 4 35.70 34.15 46.49
N ARG A 5 36.52 33.34 45.81
CA ARG A 5 36.18 32.61 44.57
C ARG A 5 35.04 31.63 44.83
N SER A 6 33.95 31.72 44.06
CA SER A 6 33.01 30.61 43.88
C SER A 6 33.58 29.60 42.88
N PRO A 7 33.40 28.29 43.07
CA PRO A 7 34.04 27.28 42.24
C PRO A 7 33.39 27.23 40.85
N HIS A 8 34.24 27.14 39.83
CA HIS A 8 33.85 26.79 38.46
C HIS A 8 32.92 25.57 38.47
N LYS A 9 31.64 25.77 38.12
CA LYS A 9 30.78 24.67 37.69
C LYS A 9 31.34 24.17 36.37
N SER A 10 31.94 22.98 36.38
CA SER A 10 32.23 22.22 35.17
C SER A 10 31.00 22.19 34.25
N PRO A 11 31.14 22.35 32.93
CA PRO A 11 30.00 22.22 32.03
C PRO A 11 29.42 20.82 32.21
N ARG A 12 28.15 20.73 32.61
CA ARG A 12 27.42 19.46 32.65
C ARG A 12 27.53 18.86 31.25
N LYS A 13 28.28 17.77 31.11
CA LYS A 13 28.20 16.89 29.93
C LYS A 13 26.75 16.47 29.81
N ARG A 14 25.99 17.11 28.91
CA ARG A 14 24.66 16.62 28.53
C ARG A 14 24.90 15.23 27.94
N SER A 15 24.25 14.21 28.50
CA SER A 15 24.22 12.90 27.87
C SER A 15 23.79 13.07 26.41
N PRO A 16 24.41 12.37 25.45
CA PRO A 16 23.95 12.42 24.07
C PRO A 16 22.47 12.02 24.07
N ARG A 17 21.59 12.94 23.67
CA ARG A 17 20.15 12.66 23.58
C ARG A 17 19.97 11.51 22.60
N LYS A 18 19.37 10.41 23.06
CA LYS A 18 19.19 9.16 22.31
C LYS A 18 18.46 9.46 20.99
N GLN A 19 19.07 9.08 19.86
CA GLN A 19 18.40 9.06 18.56
C GLN A 19 17.32 7.98 18.57
N CYS A 20 16.19 8.30 17.95
CA CYS A 20 15.05 7.41 17.77
C CYS A 20 14.86 7.15 16.28
N TYR A 21 14.23 6.02 15.97
CA TYR A 21 13.90 5.62 14.61
C TYR A 21 12.40 5.35 14.50
N GLY A 22 11.86 5.51 13.31
CA GLY A 22 10.45 5.32 13.02
C GLY A 22 10.14 5.54 11.56
N ASN A 23 8.86 5.45 11.21
CA ASN A 23 8.38 5.74 9.86
C ASN A 23 7.47 6.96 9.89
N ILE A 24 7.63 7.85 8.92
CA ILE A 24 6.71 8.97 8.71
C ILE A 24 5.33 8.37 8.46
N ARG A 25 4.38 8.72 9.32
CA ARG A 25 2.97 8.39 9.15
C ARG A 25 2.29 9.39 8.23
N TRP A 26 2.64 10.66 8.32
CA TRP A 26 2.32 11.69 7.34
C TRP A 26 3.20 12.90 7.63
N TYR A 27 3.44 13.71 6.61
CA TYR A 27 4.17 14.97 6.78
C TYR A 27 3.63 15.97 5.77
N ASN A 28 3.23 17.14 6.27
CA ASN A 28 2.83 18.28 5.47
C ASN A 28 4.08 19.13 5.23
N GLY A 29 4.64 19.06 4.02
CA GLY A 29 5.78 19.87 3.60
C GLY A 29 5.54 21.37 3.77
N ARG A 30 4.35 21.85 3.38
CA ARG A 30 3.92 23.27 3.42
C ARG A 30 3.93 23.84 4.83
N ARG A 31 3.47 23.07 5.80
CA ARG A 31 3.39 23.48 7.22
C ARG A 31 4.59 23.02 8.05
N GLN A 32 5.48 22.21 7.46
CA GLN A 32 6.60 21.53 8.14
C GLN A 32 6.17 20.80 9.41
N THR A 33 4.98 20.20 9.40
CA THR A 33 4.44 19.42 10.51
C THR A 33 4.09 18.01 10.06
N GLY A 34 4.02 17.08 11.00
CA GLY A 34 3.77 15.69 10.66
C GLY A 34 3.72 14.78 11.87
N LEU A 35 3.73 13.48 11.61
CA LEU A 35 3.62 12.45 12.62
C LEU A 35 4.51 11.27 12.24
N ILE A 36 5.22 10.72 13.21
CA ILE A 36 6.07 9.54 13.07
C ILE A 36 5.49 8.41 13.92
N ASP A 37 5.37 7.22 13.34
CA ASP A 37 5.18 5.98 14.09
C ASP A 37 6.58 5.45 14.48
N ALA A 38 6.98 5.67 15.73
CA ALA A 38 8.28 5.27 16.26
C ALA A 38 8.38 3.74 16.43
N GLU A 39 9.58 3.18 16.30
CA GLU A 39 9.81 1.73 16.44
C GLU A 39 9.41 1.18 17.81
N ASP A 40 9.57 1.99 18.85
CA ASP A 40 9.13 1.67 20.22
C ASP A 40 7.61 1.75 20.42
N GLY A 41 6.85 2.04 19.36
CA GLY A 41 5.39 2.06 19.34
C GLY A 41 4.77 3.41 19.69
N ARG A 42 5.56 4.44 20.01
CA ARG A 42 5.05 5.80 20.25
C ARG A 42 4.67 6.49 18.94
N LYS A 43 3.63 7.32 19.01
CA LYS A 43 3.33 8.31 17.97
C LYS A 43 4.01 9.62 18.35
N VAL A 44 4.89 10.13 17.48
CA VAL A 44 5.73 11.28 17.79
C VAL A 44 5.43 12.41 16.81
N PHE A 45 5.00 13.55 17.33
CA PHE A 45 4.64 14.72 16.52
C PHE A 45 5.90 15.42 15.98
N ILE A 46 5.85 15.83 14.71
CA ILE A 46 6.83 16.72 14.09
C ILE A 46 6.25 18.14 14.21
N PRO A 47 6.73 18.98 15.14
CA PRO A 47 6.34 20.38 15.22
C PRO A 47 6.89 21.19 14.05
N VAL A 48 6.37 22.40 13.86
CA VAL A 48 6.91 23.36 12.88
C VAL A 48 8.40 23.54 13.12
N GLY A 49 9.21 23.34 12.08
CA GLY A 49 10.66 23.39 12.17
C GLY A 49 11.32 22.20 12.87
N GLY A 50 10.55 21.19 13.30
CA GLY A 50 11.06 19.92 13.82
C GLY A 50 11.78 19.10 12.74
N ALA A 51 11.40 19.27 11.48
CA ALA A 51 12.08 18.70 10.32
C ALA A 51 13.21 19.59 9.76
N LEU A 52 13.45 20.79 10.32
CA LEU A 52 14.53 21.66 9.84
C LEU A 52 15.88 21.16 10.35
N ASN A 53 16.62 20.50 9.47
CA ASN A 53 18.06 20.39 9.62
C ASN A 53 18.74 20.96 8.37
N ARG A 54 19.63 21.94 8.60
CA ARG A 54 20.13 22.94 7.64
C ARG A 54 20.83 22.41 6.37
N ASN A 55 20.89 21.10 6.07
CA ASN A 55 21.61 20.56 4.89
C ASN A 55 21.22 19.13 4.44
N CYS A 56 20.11 18.53 4.91
CA CYS A 56 19.73 17.17 4.48
C CYS A 56 18.24 17.14 4.10
N VAL A 57 17.93 17.64 2.90
CA VAL A 57 16.67 17.34 2.23
C VAL A 57 16.75 15.88 1.73
N PRO A 58 15.70 15.05 1.85
CA PRO A 58 15.67 13.71 1.25
C PRO A 58 16.01 13.79 -0.25
N ALA A 59 16.62 12.76 -0.83
CA ALA A 59 16.81 12.72 -2.28
C ALA A 59 15.44 12.83 -2.97
N THR A 60 15.33 13.80 -3.87
CA THR A 60 14.20 13.91 -4.80
C THR A 60 14.17 12.68 -5.71
N PRO A 61 12.99 12.15 -6.03
CA PRO A 61 11.68 12.77 -5.82
C PRO A 61 10.97 12.36 -4.51
N GLY A 62 10.41 13.35 -3.80
CA GLY A 62 9.34 13.15 -2.82
C GLY A 62 9.78 13.10 -1.36
N GLY A 63 10.35 14.19 -0.83
CA GLY A 63 10.69 14.50 0.57
C GLY A 63 10.38 13.48 1.70
N LEU A 64 9.87 13.98 2.84
CA LEU A 64 9.40 13.13 3.94
C LEU A 64 7.97 12.71 3.61
N MET A 65 7.78 11.52 3.04
CA MET A 65 6.45 11.00 2.67
C MET A 65 6.01 9.89 3.63
N HIS A 66 4.74 9.51 3.61
CA HIS A 66 4.28 8.32 4.34
C HIS A 66 5.17 7.10 4.04
N GLY A 67 5.56 6.36 5.08
CA GLY A 67 6.44 5.20 4.97
C GLY A 67 7.93 5.53 4.93
N THR A 68 8.33 6.79 4.77
CA THR A 68 9.75 7.19 4.81
C THR A 68 10.33 6.85 6.18
N ARG A 69 11.43 6.10 6.20
CA ARG A 69 12.08 5.71 7.44
C ARG A 69 12.96 6.84 7.89
N VAL A 70 12.80 7.27 9.13
CA VAL A 70 13.44 8.46 9.66
C VAL A 70 14.16 8.19 10.96
N VAL A 71 15.28 8.88 11.11
CA VAL A 71 15.95 9.11 12.39
C VAL A 71 15.51 10.48 12.91
N PHE A 72 15.26 10.58 14.21
CA PHE A 72 14.80 11.82 14.86
C PHE A 72 15.20 11.85 16.33
N ARG A 73 14.99 12.99 16.98
CA ARG A 73 15.24 13.18 18.42
C ARG A 73 13.97 13.59 19.11
N ILE A 74 13.55 12.81 20.11
CA ILE A 74 12.40 13.19 20.94
C ILE A 74 12.77 14.37 21.84
N VAL A 75 11.90 15.36 21.83
CA VAL A 75 11.93 16.50 22.73
C VAL A 75 10.61 16.55 23.49
N SER A 76 10.72 16.75 24.80
CA SER A 76 9.59 17.06 25.66
C SER A 76 9.44 18.59 25.71
N PHE A 77 8.24 19.09 25.45
CA PHE A 77 7.89 20.50 25.64
C PHE A 77 6.76 20.62 26.66
N LEU A 78 6.85 21.66 27.49
CA LEU A 78 5.80 22.05 28.40
C LEU A 78 4.88 23.01 27.65
N ASP A 79 3.60 22.70 27.58
CA ASP A 79 2.57 23.61 27.08
C ASP A 79 2.40 24.73 28.12
N PRO A 80 2.72 26.01 27.78
CA PRO A 80 2.67 27.11 28.73
C PRO A 80 1.25 27.43 29.22
N ASP A 81 0.22 27.00 28.49
CA ASP A 81 -1.19 27.26 28.79
C ASP A 81 -1.86 26.09 29.55
N LYS A 82 -1.11 25.02 29.86
CA LYS A 82 -1.60 23.85 30.61
C LYS A 82 -0.82 23.60 31.91
N PRO A 83 -1.41 22.86 32.88
CA PRO A 83 -0.73 22.53 34.13
C PRO A 83 0.61 21.83 33.89
N LYS A 84 1.60 22.05 34.78
CA LYS A 84 3.00 21.58 34.66
C LYS A 84 3.19 20.06 34.46
N ASP A 85 2.13 19.28 34.64
CA ASP A 85 2.13 17.82 34.49
C ASP A 85 1.78 17.35 33.07
N ASN A 86 1.45 18.26 32.14
CA ASN A 86 1.06 17.92 30.76
C ASN A 86 2.25 18.08 29.79
N VAL A 87 3.23 17.19 29.91
CA VAL A 87 4.40 17.16 29.02
C VAL A 87 3.99 16.59 27.66
N GLN A 88 4.00 17.42 26.62
CA GLN A 88 3.85 16.92 25.24
C GLN A 88 5.20 16.44 24.70
N HIS A 89 5.14 15.39 23.88
CA HIS A 89 6.32 14.81 23.23
C HIS A 89 6.25 15.05 21.73
N GLY A 90 7.22 15.80 21.20
CA GLY A 90 7.44 15.91 19.76
C GLY A 90 8.86 15.51 19.41
N CYS A 91 9.26 15.80 18.17
CA CYS A 91 10.59 15.50 17.70
C CYS A 91 11.25 16.69 17.00
N THR A 92 12.56 16.61 16.92
CA THR A 92 13.41 17.51 16.15
C THR A 92 14.39 16.67 15.36
N ASP A 93 15.04 17.28 14.39
CA ASP A 93 16.12 16.64 13.64
C ASP A 93 15.65 15.41 12.87
N VAL A 94 14.43 15.48 12.30
CA VAL A 94 13.83 14.41 11.51
C VAL A 94 14.52 14.33 10.15
N ARG A 95 15.14 13.19 9.85
CA ARG A 95 15.87 12.96 8.59
C ARG A 95 15.62 11.54 8.10
N PRO A 96 15.60 11.28 6.80
CA PRO A 96 15.63 9.91 6.28
C PRO A 96 16.80 9.13 6.88
N THR A 97 16.62 7.84 7.13
CA THR A 97 17.73 6.96 7.53
C THR A 97 18.69 6.69 6.38
N ASP A 98 18.18 6.77 5.15
CA ASP A 98 18.94 6.66 3.92
C ASP A 98 18.60 7.89 3.05
N PRO A 99 19.59 8.74 2.70
CA PRO A 99 19.37 9.90 1.83
C PRO A 99 18.75 9.51 0.48
N ASP A 100 19.07 8.32 -0.04
CA ASP A 100 18.59 7.80 -1.31
C ASP A 100 17.26 7.03 -1.16
N GLN A 101 16.64 7.08 0.02
CA GLN A 101 15.35 6.45 0.25
C GLN A 101 14.26 7.10 -0.60
N ILE A 102 13.71 6.32 -1.53
CA ILE A 102 12.58 6.72 -2.36
C ILE A 102 11.28 6.52 -1.57
N GLY A 103 10.63 7.61 -1.14
CA GLY A 103 9.33 7.56 -0.46
C GLY A 103 8.15 7.23 -1.40
N LEU A 104 8.30 7.55 -2.69
CA LEU A 104 7.35 7.29 -3.76
C LEU A 104 8.10 6.67 -4.94
N GLU A 105 7.87 5.38 -5.22
CA GLU A 105 8.55 4.73 -6.33
C GLU A 105 7.91 5.20 -7.66
N CYS A 106 8.74 5.58 -8.63
CA CYS A 106 8.29 6.11 -9.91
C CYS A 106 9.00 5.42 -11.07
N GLY A 107 8.28 5.23 -12.16
CA GLY A 107 8.81 4.69 -13.41
C GLY A 107 8.32 5.50 -14.58
N VAL A 108 9.20 5.66 -15.57
CA VAL A 108 8.87 6.30 -16.84
C VAL A 108 9.32 5.42 -17.99
N ASN A 109 8.52 5.43 -19.05
CA ASN A 109 8.91 4.91 -20.34
C ASN A 109 8.43 5.89 -21.40
N THR A 110 9.29 6.20 -22.37
CA THR A 110 8.93 6.99 -23.54
C THR A 110 9.50 6.31 -24.77
N SER A 111 8.70 6.20 -25.82
CA SER A 111 9.11 5.61 -27.08
C SER A 111 8.70 6.51 -28.24
N ILE A 112 9.55 6.55 -29.27
CA ILE A 112 9.30 7.33 -30.48
C ILE A 112 8.22 6.71 -31.38
N GLY A 113 7.99 5.39 -31.25
CA GLY A 113 7.06 4.66 -32.10
C GLY A 113 7.44 4.73 -33.58
N GLY A 114 6.45 4.94 -34.45
CA GLY A 114 6.62 5.10 -35.89
C GLY A 114 6.93 6.53 -36.35
N ARG A 115 7.12 7.47 -35.42
CA ARG A 115 7.39 8.88 -35.74
C ARG A 115 8.88 9.14 -36.01
N ALA A 116 9.18 10.24 -36.69
CA ALA A 116 10.56 10.65 -36.96
C ALA A 116 11.24 11.34 -35.75
N VAL A 117 10.44 11.94 -34.87
CA VAL A 117 10.88 12.69 -33.69
C VAL A 117 10.00 12.30 -32.51
N ASN A 118 10.58 12.31 -31.31
CA ASN A 118 9.80 12.19 -30.08
C ASN A 118 9.42 13.58 -29.57
N GLU A 119 8.18 13.98 -29.76
CA GLU A 119 7.58 15.23 -29.33
C GLU A 119 6.97 15.13 -27.92
N ASP A 120 6.95 13.94 -27.29
CA ASP A 120 6.50 13.81 -25.90
C ASP A 120 7.55 14.30 -24.90
N ARG A 121 7.09 14.83 -23.77
CA ARG A 121 7.90 15.09 -22.58
C ARG A 121 7.23 14.58 -21.32
N LEU A 122 8.08 14.11 -20.41
CA LEU A 122 7.70 13.72 -19.05
C LEU A 122 8.37 14.66 -18.07
N VAL A 123 7.66 15.03 -17.01
CA VAL A 123 8.24 15.70 -15.84
C VAL A 123 7.86 14.95 -14.58
N TYR A 124 8.79 14.83 -13.65
CA TYR A 124 8.47 14.47 -12.28
C TYR A 124 9.48 15.15 -11.36
N CYS A 125 8.98 15.86 -10.36
CA CYS A 125 9.82 16.68 -9.50
C CYS A 125 9.14 16.92 -8.15
N ASP A 126 9.94 17.28 -7.16
CA ASP A 126 9.45 17.75 -5.88
C ASP A 126 9.23 19.27 -5.98
N LEU A 127 8.00 19.73 -5.71
CA LEU A 127 7.67 21.16 -5.58
C LEU A 127 7.90 21.67 -4.14
N TYR A 128 8.73 20.94 -3.38
CA TYR A 128 9.18 21.21 -2.03
C TYR A 128 8.02 21.26 -1.04
N ASP A 129 7.57 22.47 -0.74
CA ASP A 129 6.47 22.74 0.15
C ASP A 129 5.22 22.05 -0.40
N LEU A 130 4.94 22.24 -1.70
CA LEU A 130 3.64 21.90 -2.28
C LEU A 130 3.38 20.39 -2.40
N GLY A 131 4.41 19.59 -2.69
CA GLY A 131 4.30 18.13 -2.85
C GLY A 131 5.01 17.62 -4.10
N PHE A 132 4.77 16.37 -4.45
CA PHE A 132 5.38 15.73 -5.62
C PHE A 132 4.51 15.92 -6.86
N LEU A 133 5.09 16.47 -7.93
CA LEU A 133 4.42 16.66 -9.21
C LEU A 133 4.95 15.63 -10.22
N ALA A 134 4.04 15.04 -10.98
CA ALA A 134 4.36 14.35 -12.22
C ALA A 134 3.53 14.92 -13.38
N GLY A 135 4.01 14.80 -14.61
CA GLY A 135 3.27 15.25 -15.78
C GLY A 135 3.72 14.58 -17.07
N VAL A 136 2.78 14.52 -18.01
CA VAL A 136 2.95 14.02 -19.38
C VAL A 136 2.47 15.13 -20.31
N PHE A 137 3.28 15.43 -21.31
CA PHE A 137 3.03 16.45 -22.31
C PHE A 137 3.25 15.81 -23.67
N ASP A 138 2.19 15.77 -24.46
CA ASP A 138 2.23 15.29 -25.85
C ASP A 138 2.39 16.51 -26.74
N GLY A 139 3.51 16.61 -27.44
CA GLY A 139 3.85 17.75 -28.29
C GLY A 139 3.42 17.52 -29.74
N HIS A 140 3.04 18.59 -30.43
CA HIS A 140 2.65 18.47 -31.84
C HIS A 140 3.10 19.67 -32.67
N GLY A 141 3.51 19.40 -33.91
CA GLY A 141 3.92 20.43 -34.86
C GLY A 141 5.28 21.07 -34.56
N GLY A 142 6.05 20.49 -33.64
CA GLY A 142 7.34 20.99 -33.15
C GLY A 142 7.57 20.65 -31.67
N GLN A 143 8.82 20.79 -31.23
CA GLN A 143 9.23 20.50 -29.86
C GLN A 143 9.34 21.74 -28.96
N HIS A 144 9.19 22.96 -29.48
CA HIS A 144 9.44 24.18 -28.71
C HIS A 144 8.38 24.42 -27.63
N CYS A 145 7.11 24.17 -27.93
CA CYS A 145 6.01 24.32 -26.99
C CYS A 145 6.14 23.32 -25.85
N VAL A 146 6.25 22.03 -26.17
CA VAL A 146 6.36 20.97 -25.17
C VAL A 146 7.61 21.12 -24.30
N ASP A 147 8.76 21.54 -24.86
CA ASP A 147 9.97 21.82 -24.09
C ASP A 147 9.78 23.00 -23.13
N PHE A 148 9.09 24.05 -23.58
CA PHE A 148 8.76 25.21 -22.74
C PHE A 148 7.80 24.84 -21.62
N VAL A 149 6.70 24.14 -21.93
CA VAL A 149 5.69 23.70 -20.96
C VAL A 149 6.32 22.81 -19.90
N ARG A 150 7.12 21.80 -20.30
CA ARG A 150 7.82 20.88 -19.39
C ARG A 150 8.67 21.63 -18.36
N GLN A 151 9.33 22.72 -18.77
CA GLN A 151 10.21 23.50 -17.90
C GLN A 151 9.43 24.49 -17.04
N ARG A 152 8.51 25.26 -17.64
CA ARG A 152 7.92 26.44 -17.01
C ARG A 152 6.68 26.13 -16.16
N LEU A 153 5.86 25.15 -16.56
CA LEU A 153 4.61 24.86 -15.87
C LEU A 153 4.79 24.46 -14.38
N PRO A 154 5.73 23.57 -14.01
CA PRO A 154 5.95 23.23 -12.60
C PRO A 154 6.35 24.43 -11.73
N GLU A 155 7.18 25.32 -12.27
CA GLU A 155 7.61 26.56 -11.59
C GLU A 155 6.42 27.47 -11.32
N LEU A 156 5.59 27.70 -12.34
CA LEU A 156 4.41 28.56 -12.25
C LEU A 156 3.34 28.02 -11.31
N ILE A 157 3.15 26.70 -11.22
CA ILE A 157 2.25 26.08 -10.22
C ILE A 157 2.70 26.48 -8.81
N ARG A 158 3.99 26.35 -8.53
CA ARG A 158 4.56 26.70 -7.22
C ARG A 158 4.53 28.21 -6.96
N GLU A 159 4.94 29.03 -7.93
CA GLU A 159 4.91 30.50 -7.84
C GLU A 159 3.49 31.02 -7.58
N SER A 160 2.49 30.53 -8.33
CA SER A 160 1.10 30.92 -8.15
C SER A 160 0.56 30.49 -6.78
N TYR A 161 0.87 29.28 -6.31
CA TYR A 161 0.47 28.82 -4.98
C TYR A 161 1.04 29.72 -3.87
N LEU A 162 2.35 29.98 -3.90
CA LEU A 162 3.01 30.82 -2.88
C LEU A 162 2.51 32.26 -2.92
N GLY A 163 2.30 32.82 -4.11
CA GLY A 163 1.77 34.18 -4.28
C GLY A 163 0.36 34.32 -3.71
N LEU A 164 -0.55 33.39 -4.04
CA LEU A 164 -1.91 33.37 -3.51
C LEU A 164 -1.93 33.16 -2.00
N ALA A 165 -1.14 32.22 -1.48
CA ALA A 165 -1.07 31.97 -0.04
C ALA A 165 -0.58 33.20 0.71
N GLN A 166 0.43 33.91 0.19
CA GLN A 166 0.95 35.13 0.81
C GLN A 166 -0.11 36.25 0.86
N GLN A 167 -0.95 36.38 -0.16
CA GLN A 167 -2.06 37.35 -0.18
C GLN A 167 -3.11 37.06 0.90
N LEU A 168 -3.26 35.80 1.32
CA LEU A 168 -4.20 35.35 2.35
C LEU A 168 -3.56 35.22 3.75
N GLY A 169 -2.41 35.87 4.00
CA GLY A 169 -1.74 35.85 5.30
C GLY A 169 -0.75 34.69 5.50
N GLY A 170 -0.41 33.98 4.43
CA GLY A 170 0.55 32.88 4.42
C GLY A 170 -0.08 31.50 4.61
N ILE A 171 0.68 30.45 4.28
CA ILE A 171 0.24 29.04 4.32
C ILE A 171 -0.36 28.65 5.67
N ASN A 172 0.21 29.14 6.78
CA ASN A 172 -0.23 28.80 8.12
C ASN A 172 -1.58 29.45 8.52
N ALA A 173 -2.04 30.45 7.78
CA ALA A 173 -3.34 31.09 7.99
C ALA A 173 -4.49 30.33 7.31
N LEU A 174 -4.19 29.44 6.35
CA LEU A 174 -5.19 28.72 5.56
C LEU A 174 -5.78 27.55 6.35
N THR A 175 -7.11 27.38 6.27
CA THR A 175 -7.74 26.10 6.55
C THR A 175 -7.41 25.08 5.45
N PRO A 176 -7.51 23.76 5.72
CA PRO A 176 -7.25 22.75 4.69
C PRO A 176 -8.13 22.87 3.44
N SER A 177 -9.40 23.25 3.61
CA SER A 177 -10.34 23.44 2.48
C SER A 177 -10.01 24.69 1.65
N GLU A 178 -9.58 25.78 2.31
CA GLU A 178 -9.09 26.96 1.59
C GLU A 178 -7.79 26.66 0.84
N GLU A 179 -6.89 25.90 1.46
CA GLU A 179 -5.63 25.48 0.86
C GLU A 179 -5.85 24.59 -0.37
N GLU A 180 -6.78 23.63 -0.30
CA GLU A 180 -7.19 22.80 -1.44
C GLU A 180 -7.67 23.63 -2.63
N LYS A 181 -8.63 24.55 -2.39
CA LYS A 181 -9.13 25.46 -3.42
C LYS A 181 -8.02 26.35 -3.99
N LEU A 182 -7.10 26.79 -3.13
CA LEU A 182 -5.98 27.62 -3.54
C LEU A 182 -5.02 26.86 -4.46
N ILE A 183 -4.77 25.57 -4.20
CA ILE A 183 -3.98 24.70 -5.08
C ILE A 183 -4.68 24.53 -6.43
N GLU A 184 -6.00 24.32 -6.45
CA GLU A 184 -6.77 24.25 -7.70
C GLU A 184 -6.63 25.54 -8.52
N VAL A 185 -6.80 26.71 -7.89
CA VAL A 185 -6.64 28.01 -8.54
C VAL A 185 -5.19 28.21 -9.02
N ALA A 186 -4.19 27.80 -8.23
CA ALA A 186 -2.79 27.89 -8.61
C ALA A 186 -2.48 27.06 -9.86
N CYS A 187 -2.99 25.82 -9.95
CA CYS A 187 -2.87 24.99 -11.14
C CYS A 187 -3.52 25.66 -12.36
N ARG A 188 -4.75 26.18 -12.23
CA ARG A 188 -5.45 26.87 -13.32
C ARG A 188 -4.68 28.09 -13.82
N ASN A 189 -4.23 28.94 -12.91
CA ASN A 189 -3.46 30.14 -13.23
C ASN A 189 -2.14 29.78 -13.92
N ALA A 190 -1.44 28.76 -13.44
CA ALA A 190 -0.17 28.33 -14.01
C ALA A 190 -0.33 27.85 -15.46
N PHE A 191 -1.38 27.11 -15.79
CA PHE A 191 -1.66 26.70 -17.16
C PHE A 191 -1.92 27.92 -18.07
N VAL A 192 -2.83 28.81 -17.68
CA VAL A 192 -3.16 30.00 -18.48
C VAL A 192 -1.95 30.93 -18.66
N GLN A 193 -1.14 31.08 -17.60
CA GLN A 193 0.07 31.89 -17.64
C GLN A 193 1.17 31.25 -18.48
N THR A 194 1.42 29.94 -18.35
CA THR A 194 2.40 29.21 -19.18
C THR A 194 2.08 29.38 -20.65
N ASP A 195 0.80 29.26 -21.01
CA ASP A 195 0.34 29.45 -22.39
C ASP A 195 0.56 30.89 -22.86
N SER A 196 0.19 31.88 -22.05
CA SER A 196 0.36 33.29 -22.39
C SER A 196 1.83 33.66 -22.59
N GLU A 197 2.73 33.16 -21.74
CA GLU A 197 4.18 33.32 -21.88
C GLU A 197 4.70 32.65 -23.17
N TYR A 198 4.23 31.44 -23.48
CA TYR A 198 4.62 30.73 -24.69
C TYR A 198 4.10 31.40 -25.97
N LEU A 199 2.85 31.85 -26.01
CA LEU A 199 2.26 32.52 -27.18
C LEU A 199 3.01 33.80 -27.53
N GLN A 200 3.54 34.53 -26.54
CA GLN A 200 4.40 35.66 -26.81
C GLN A 200 5.69 35.23 -27.53
N LYS A 201 6.35 34.18 -27.03
CA LYS A 201 7.55 33.61 -27.66
C LYS A 201 7.25 33.04 -29.05
N ALA A 202 6.11 32.39 -29.23
CA ALA A 202 5.67 31.84 -30.50
C ALA A 202 5.46 32.94 -31.55
N ARG A 203 4.91 34.09 -31.17
CA ARG A 203 4.82 35.28 -32.06
C ARG A 203 6.20 35.78 -32.46
N ASP A 204 7.09 35.95 -31.50
CA ASP A 204 8.43 36.50 -31.77
C ASP A 204 9.26 35.57 -32.68
N LEU A 205 9.09 34.25 -32.52
CA LEU A 205 9.82 33.22 -33.26
C LEU A 205 9.06 32.65 -34.47
N HIS A 206 7.84 33.13 -34.75
CA HIS A 206 6.96 32.64 -35.82
C HIS A 206 6.70 31.12 -35.74
N LEU A 207 6.44 30.62 -34.53
CA LEU A 207 6.14 29.22 -34.24
C LEU A 207 4.63 28.99 -34.14
N ASN A 208 4.19 27.78 -34.47
CA ASN A 208 2.80 27.35 -34.33
C ASN A 208 2.67 25.91 -33.83
N ASP A 209 3.69 25.42 -33.14
CA ASP A 209 3.62 24.16 -32.43
C ASP A 209 2.80 24.30 -31.15
N GLY A 210 2.37 23.15 -30.63
CA GLY A 210 1.54 23.08 -29.45
C GLY A 210 1.89 21.87 -28.60
N SER A 211 1.22 21.78 -27.45
CA SER A 211 1.33 20.62 -26.60
C SER A 211 0.10 20.44 -25.74
N THR A 212 -0.24 19.20 -25.43
CA THR A 212 -1.15 18.88 -24.33
C THR A 212 -0.50 19.13 -22.98
N GLY A 213 -1.29 19.01 -21.91
CA GLY A 213 -0.89 19.33 -20.55
C GLY A 213 -1.56 18.45 -19.53
N LEU A 214 -0.92 17.36 -19.11
CA LEU A 214 -1.41 16.58 -17.98
C LEU A 214 -0.42 16.65 -16.82
N VAL A 215 -0.87 17.10 -15.66
CA VAL A 215 -0.09 17.03 -14.42
C VAL A 215 -0.90 16.42 -13.29
N ALA A 216 -0.23 15.68 -12.40
CA ALA A 216 -0.76 15.15 -11.17
C ALA A 216 0.16 15.56 -10.01
N LEU A 217 -0.39 16.31 -9.06
CA LEU A 217 0.28 16.79 -7.85
C LEU A 217 -0.21 15.98 -6.64
N LEU A 218 0.71 15.24 -6.04
CA LEU A 218 0.51 14.52 -4.80
C LEU A 218 0.88 15.39 -3.61
N ALA A 219 -0.11 15.76 -2.81
CA ALA A 219 0.05 16.67 -1.68
C ALA A 219 -0.44 16.02 -0.38
N HIS A 220 0.40 16.06 0.66
CA HIS A 220 0.11 15.48 1.97
C HIS A 220 -0.41 16.49 2.99
N GLY A 221 -1.07 15.98 4.02
CA GLY A 221 -1.31 16.73 5.25
C GLY A 221 -2.57 17.58 5.24
N PHE A 222 -3.62 17.10 4.57
CA PHE A 222 -4.98 17.63 4.65
C PHE A 222 -5.74 16.95 5.80
N GLU A 223 -6.76 17.61 6.36
CA GLU A 223 -7.60 17.03 7.42
C GLU A 223 -8.52 15.94 6.83
N ASP A 224 -8.67 14.81 7.54
CA ASP A 224 -9.59 13.73 7.18
C ASP A 224 -11.05 14.15 7.47
N GLU A 225 -11.90 14.23 6.45
CA GLU A 225 -13.34 14.53 6.62
C GLU A 225 -14.17 13.31 7.05
N GLY A 226 -13.53 12.13 7.24
CA GLY A 226 -14.20 10.90 7.61
C GLY A 226 -14.73 10.86 9.07
N PRO A 227 -15.85 10.15 9.35
CA PRO A 227 -16.49 10.11 10.68
C PRO A 227 -15.72 9.32 11.76
N SER A 228 -14.45 8.92 11.55
CA SER A 228 -13.82 7.90 12.37
C SER A 228 -12.34 8.07 12.71
N THR A 229 -11.89 9.25 13.15
CA THR A 229 -10.74 9.29 14.07
C THR A 229 -10.90 10.41 15.10
N ARG A 230 -11.29 10.09 16.34
CA ARG A 230 -11.07 11.01 17.47
C ARG A 230 -9.59 10.94 17.85
N SER A 231 -8.88 12.07 17.81
CA SER A 231 -7.49 12.18 18.27
C SER A 231 -7.39 11.89 19.77
N LEU A 232 -6.38 11.10 20.15
CA LEU A 232 -6.06 10.77 21.55
C LEU A 232 -5.14 11.83 22.21
N VAL A 233 -4.82 12.93 21.51
CA VAL A 233 -4.01 14.03 22.04
C VAL A 233 -4.72 15.35 21.78
N GLU A 234 -5.07 16.04 22.86
CA GLU A 234 -5.74 17.33 22.84
C GLU A 234 -4.80 18.40 22.24
N GLY A 235 -5.14 18.92 21.04
CA GLY A 235 -4.34 19.86 20.25
C GLY A 235 -3.77 19.28 18.94
N CYS A 236 -3.84 17.96 18.74
CA CYS A 236 -3.55 17.32 17.45
C CYS A 236 -4.87 16.99 16.75
N LYS A 237 -5.18 17.64 15.62
CA LYS A 237 -6.32 17.22 14.80
C LYS A 237 -6.01 15.87 14.12
N PRO A 238 -6.99 14.97 13.97
CA PRO A 238 -6.76 13.59 13.53
C PRO A 238 -6.48 13.51 12.02
N GLY A 239 -5.54 12.65 11.63
CA GLY A 239 -5.38 12.11 10.26
C GLY A 239 -4.99 13.11 9.17
N GLY A 240 -3.69 13.25 8.89
CA GLY A 240 -3.26 13.86 7.63
C GLY A 240 -3.59 12.90 6.47
N CYS A 241 -4.54 13.23 5.60
CA CYS A 241 -4.80 12.50 4.37
C CYS A 241 -3.92 13.03 3.23
N THR A 242 -3.84 12.25 2.16
CA THR A 242 -3.10 12.61 0.94
C THR A 242 -4.10 12.92 -0.15
N LYS A 243 -3.95 14.05 -0.83
CA LYS A 243 -4.76 14.43 -1.97
C LYS A 243 -3.94 14.42 -3.25
N LEU A 244 -4.58 13.98 -4.33
CA LEU A 244 -4.08 13.97 -5.69
C LEU A 244 -4.85 15.03 -6.48
N PHE A 245 -4.15 16.08 -6.90
CA PHE A 245 -4.69 17.13 -7.75
C PHE A 245 -4.26 16.87 -9.18
N VAL A 246 -5.22 16.59 -10.07
CA VAL A 246 -4.95 16.33 -11.48
C VAL A 246 -5.47 17.50 -12.31
N ALA A 247 -4.63 18.05 -13.17
CA ALA A 247 -4.98 19.09 -14.12
C ALA A 247 -4.71 18.59 -15.54
N ASN A 248 -5.74 18.54 -16.38
CA ASN A 248 -5.64 18.07 -17.76
C ASN A 248 -5.98 19.18 -18.76
N CYS A 249 -5.20 19.30 -19.82
CA CYS A 249 -5.38 20.18 -20.96
C CYS A 249 -4.98 19.41 -22.23
N GLY A 250 -5.84 18.52 -22.70
CA GLY A 250 -5.65 17.79 -23.95
C GLY A 250 -6.24 16.40 -23.83
N ASP A 251 -5.70 15.46 -24.59
CA ASP A 251 -6.10 14.06 -24.66
C ASP A 251 -5.07 13.08 -24.07
N CYS A 252 -4.06 13.58 -23.37
CA CYS A 252 -3.39 12.80 -22.34
C CYS A 252 -4.40 12.38 -21.25
N ARG A 253 -4.14 11.25 -20.59
CA ARG A 253 -5.06 10.72 -19.56
C ARG A 253 -4.33 10.23 -18.31
N ALA A 254 -4.99 10.48 -17.16
CA ALA A 254 -4.59 9.97 -15.86
C ALA A 254 -5.57 8.91 -15.36
N VAL A 255 -5.03 7.85 -14.78
CA VAL A 255 -5.79 6.73 -14.20
C VAL A 255 -5.22 6.40 -12.81
N LEU A 256 -6.10 6.29 -11.83
CA LEU A 256 -5.82 5.79 -10.48
C LEU A 256 -6.11 4.29 -10.43
N LEU A 257 -5.14 3.49 -9.98
CA LEU A 257 -5.34 2.05 -9.80
C LEU A 257 -5.78 1.79 -8.36
N ARG A 258 -7.05 1.40 -8.21
CA ARG A 258 -7.68 1.11 -6.93
C ARG A 258 -8.16 -0.32 -6.90
N GLY A 259 -7.63 -1.10 -5.97
CA GLY A 259 -7.96 -2.52 -5.91
C GLY A 259 -7.77 -3.19 -7.28
N ARG A 260 -8.83 -3.84 -7.79
CA ARG A 260 -8.85 -4.48 -9.13
C ARG A 260 -9.31 -3.58 -10.29
N LYS A 261 -9.54 -2.29 -10.05
CA LYS A 261 -10.15 -1.37 -11.01
C LYS A 261 -9.20 -0.24 -11.39
N ALA A 262 -9.25 0.14 -12.66
CA ALA A 262 -8.76 1.41 -13.16
C ALA A 262 -9.84 2.49 -13.00
N ILE A 263 -9.56 3.54 -12.23
CA ILE A 263 -10.43 4.71 -12.06
C ILE A 263 -9.85 5.85 -12.89
N ARG A 264 -10.56 6.22 -13.96
CA ARG A 264 -10.17 7.36 -14.79
C ARG A 264 -10.34 8.68 -14.02
N LEU A 265 -9.27 9.48 -13.97
CA LEU A 265 -9.24 10.77 -13.25
C LEU A 265 -9.48 11.97 -14.17
N THR A 266 -9.34 11.80 -15.48
CA THR A 266 -9.44 12.88 -16.48
C THR A 266 -10.42 12.54 -17.57
N GLN A 267 -11.01 13.57 -18.18
CA GLN A 267 -11.73 13.44 -19.45
C GLN A 267 -10.87 14.01 -20.57
N ASP A 268 -10.73 13.26 -21.65
CA ASP A 268 -9.96 13.67 -22.81
C ASP A 268 -10.68 14.85 -23.51
N HIS A 269 -9.93 15.92 -23.80
CA HIS A 269 -10.44 17.10 -24.48
C HIS A 269 -10.47 16.88 -25.99
N LYS A 270 -11.52 16.20 -26.47
CA LYS A 270 -11.74 15.93 -27.89
C LYS A 270 -12.75 16.93 -28.50
N PRO A 271 -12.55 17.42 -29.75
CA PRO A 271 -13.42 18.43 -30.38
C PRO A 271 -14.92 18.10 -30.39
N GLU A 272 -15.28 16.82 -30.47
CA GLU A 272 -16.65 16.29 -30.48
C GLU A 272 -17.31 16.22 -29.11
N ARG A 273 -16.59 16.52 -28.02
CA ARG A 273 -17.20 16.64 -26.69
C ARG A 273 -18.22 17.80 -26.74
N PRO A 274 -19.48 17.63 -26.29
CA PRO A 274 -20.54 18.60 -26.55
C PRO A 274 -20.25 20.04 -26.07
N ASP A 275 -19.63 20.18 -24.89
CA ASP A 275 -19.20 21.46 -24.33
C ASP A 275 -18.05 22.09 -25.13
N GLU A 276 -17.08 21.29 -25.57
CA GLU A 276 -15.96 21.73 -26.40
C GLU A 276 -16.42 22.15 -27.80
N THR A 277 -17.29 21.36 -28.43
CA THR A 277 -17.92 21.72 -29.72
C THR A 277 -18.64 23.07 -29.61
N ALA A 278 -19.45 23.25 -28.56
CA ALA A 278 -20.19 24.49 -28.35
C ALA A 278 -19.24 25.69 -28.18
N ARG A 279 -18.19 25.54 -27.36
CA ARG A 279 -17.15 26.57 -27.16
C ARG A 279 -16.44 26.94 -28.47
N ILE A 280 -16.03 25.94 -29.25
CA ILE A 280 -15.35 26.13 -30.55
C ILE A 280 -16.25 26.90 -31.53
N GLN A 281 -17.52 26.50 -31.64
CA GLN A 281 -18.48 27.14 -32.55
C GLN A 281 -18.79 28.57 -32.10
N GLN A 282 -18.93 28.82 -30.80
CA GLN A 282 -19.12 30.15 -30.23
C GLN A 282 -17.91 31.06 -30.47
N ALA A 283 -16.69 30.51 -30.44
CA ALA A 283 -15.47 31.22 -30.82
C ALA A 283 -15.35 31.48 -32.34
N GLY A 284 -16.24 30.89 -33.15
CA GLY A 284 -16.30 31.07 -34.60
C GLY A 284 -15.55 30.01 -35.41
N GLY A 285 -15.05 28.96 -34.75
CA GLY A 285 -14.39 27.81 -35.38
C GLY A 285 -15.38 26.77 -35.91
N ILE A 286 -14.83 25.66 -36.40
CA ILE A 286 -15.57 24.49 -36.85
C ILE A 286 -15.01 23.22 -36.21
N VAL A 287 -15.88 22.22 -36.09
CA VAL A 287 -15.50 20.84 -35.77
C VAL A 287 -15.84 20.00 -36.99
N ILE A 288 -14.83 19.33 -37.55
CA ILE A 288 -15.00 18.44 -38.72
C ILE A 288 -14.62 17.02 -38.34
N SER A 289 -15.25 16.03 -38.97
CA SER A 289 -14.83 14.63 -38.86
C SER A 289 -14.04 14.25 -40.12
N THR A 290 -12.89 13.62 -39.93
CA THR A 290 -12.08 13.05 -41.01
C THR A 290 -12.67 11.72 -41.50
N PRO A 291 -12.31 11.23 -42.69
CA PRO A 291 -12.80 9.93 -43.18
C PRO A 291 -12.49 8.74 -42.26
N CYS A 292 -11.44 8.84 -41.43
CA CYS A 292 -11.08 7.84 -40.42
C CYS A 292 -11.80 8.04 -39.07
N GLY A 293 -12.80 8.93 -38.99
CA GLY A 293 -13.60 9.16 -37.80
C GLY A 293 -12.98 10.08 -36.75
N THR A 294 -11.75 10.58 -36.96
CA THR A 294 -11.13 11.54 -36.04
C THR A 294 -11.73 12.91 -36.21
N HIS A 295 -12.23 13.50 -35.14
CA HIS A 295 -12.73 14.87 -35.14
C HIS A 295 -11.59 15.87 -34.96
N ARG A 296 -11.71 17.03 -35.62
CA ARG A 296 -10.71 18.09 -35.59
C ARG A 296 -11.35 19.46 -35.43
N VAL A 297 -10.78 20.29 -34.57
CA VAL A 297 -11.06 21.72 -34.49
C VAL A 297 -10.26 22.46 -35.55
N GLY A 298 -10.85 23.46 -36.21
CA GLY A 298 -10.13 24.32 -37.15
C GLY A 298 -10.83 25.61 -37.51
N LYS A 299 -10.19 26.43 -38.34
CA LYS A 299 -10.76 27.68 -38.87
C LYS A 299 -11.76 27.38 -39.99
N LYS A 300 -12.77 28.25 -40.15
CA LYS A 300 -13.78 28.17 -41.22
C LYS A 300 -13.20 28.23 -42.65
N ASN A 301 -12.02 28.82 -42.80
CA ASN A 301 -11.32 28.91 -44.09
C ASN A 301 -10.58 27.60 -44.48
N GLY A 302 -10.71 26.53 -43.69
CA GLY A 302 -10.09 25.24 -43.98
C GLY A 302 -8.59 25.17 -43.64
N GLN A 303 -8.07 26.11 -42.85
CA GLN A 303 -6.70 26.09 -42.38
C GLN A 303 -6.63 25.68 -40.90
N TRP A 304 -5.51 25.02 -40.56
CA TRP A 304 -5.11 24.62 -39.20
C TRP A 304 -6.13 23.68 -38.54
N PHE A 305 -5.73 22.42 -38.34
CA PHE A 305 -6.60 21.41 -37.74
C PHE A 305 -5.90 20.64 -36.63
N LEU A 306 -6.56 20.54 -35.48
CA LEU A 306 -6.05 19.82 -34.31
C LEU A 306 -7.07 18.78 -33.83
N SER A 307 -6.60 17.61 -33.42
CA SER A 307 -7.42 16.50 -32.90
C SER A 307 -7.77 16.60 -31.42
N THR A 308 -7.21 17.58 -30.72
CA THR A 308 -7.60 17.97 -29.36
C THR A 308 -8.25 19.36 -29.37
N SER A 309 -9.17 19.60 -28.45
CA SER A 309 -9.88 20.88 -28.31
C SER A 309 -9.18 21.86 -27.35
N ARG A 310 -8.20 21.39 -26.57
CA ARG A 310 -7.45 22.18 -25.59
C ARG A 310 -5.97 21.86 -25.68
N SER A 311 -5.13 22.90 -25.63
CA SER A 311 -3.68 22.78 -25.77
C SER A 311 -2.98 24.07 -25.36
N PHE A 312 -1.70 23.94 -25.01
CA PHE A 312 -0.73 25.03 -24.99
C PHE A 312 -0.24 25.35 -26.41
N GLY A 313 0.14 26.59 -26.67
CA GLY A 313 0.63 27.01 -27.99
C GLY A 313 -0.50 27.07 -29.01
N ASP A 314 -0.29 26.55 -30.22
CA ASP A 314 -1.26 26.61 -31.32
C ASP A 314 -1.77 28.03 -31.61
N LEU A 315 -0.83 28.98 -31.71
CA LEU A 315 -1.08 30.42 -31.87
C LEU A 315 -2.13 30.73 -32.94
N GLU A 316 -2.05 30.08 -34.10
CA GLU A 316 -2.98 30.24 -35.20
C GLU A 316 -4.41 29.84 -34.82
N LEU A 317 -4.60 28.81 -33.98
CA LEU A 317 -5.92 28.41 -33.49
C LEU A 317 -6.40 29.27 -32.31
N LYS A 318 -5.57 30.19 -31.80
CA LYS A 318 -5.93 31.12 -30.73
C LYS A 318 -6.22 32.55 -31.19
N GLU A 319 -5.81 32.90 -32.41
CA GLU A 319 -6.01 34.23 -32.99
C GLU A 319 -6.96 34.24 -34.21
N PRO A 320 -7.86 35.24 -34.31
CA PRO A 320 -8.11 36.34 -33.38
C PRO A 320 -8.98 35.96 -32.17
N ARG A 321 -9.50 34.73 -32.13
CA ARG A 321 -10.31 34.19 -31.03
C ARG A 321 -9.86 32.77 -30.68
N PRO A 322 -9.93 32.38 -29.39
CA PRO A 322 -9.43 31.09 -28.93
C PRO A 322 -10.33 29.92 -29.34
N LEU A 323 -10.02 29.28 -30.47
CA LEU A 323 -10.65 28.02 -30.89
C LEU A 323 -10.16 26.86 -30.04
N VAL A 324 -8.93 26.91 -29.57
CA VAL A 324 -8.38 26.04 -28.52
C VAL A 324 -7.99 26.88 -27.30
N ILE A 325 -8.00 26.29 -26.11
CA ILE A 325 -7.68 26.97 -24.84
C ILE A 325 -6.70 26.14 -24.03
N ALA A 326 -5.85 26.80 -23.25
CA ALA A 326 -4.94 26.12 -22.31
C ALA A 326 -5.55 25.89 -20.92
N GLU A 327 -6.78 26.36 -20.67
CA GLU A 327 -7.41 26.22 -19.36
C GLU A 327 -7.69 24.74 -19.04
N PRO A 328 -7.17 24.23 -17.90
CA PRO A 328 -7.30 22.82 -17.57
C PRO A 328 -8.66 22.49 -16.95
N GLU A 329 -9.07 21.24 -17.11
CA GLU A 329 -10.05 20.59 -16.24
C GLU A 329 -9.32 20.03 -15.02
N LEU A 330 -9.86 20.28 -13.81
CA LEU A 330 -9.25 19.89 -12.54
C LEU A 330 -10.07 18.80 -11.87
N MET A 331 -9.37 17.80 -11.31
CA MET A 331 -9.93 16.76 -10.46
C MET A 331 -9.12 16.69 -9.17
N VAL A 332 -9.79 16.66 -8.02
CA VAL A 332 -9.15 16.45 -6.72
C VAL A 332 -9.65 15.14 -6.14
N HIS A 333 -8.71 14.24 -5.84
CA HIS A 333 -9.01 12.93 -5.30
C HIS A 333 -8.33 12.74 -3.95
N THR A 334 -9.07 12.29 -2.94
CA THR A 334 -8.47 11.90 -1.66
C THR A 334 -8.03 10.46 -1.76
N LEU A 335 -6.73 10.20 -1.59
CA LEU A 335 -6.20 8.83 -1.68
C LEU A 335 -6.70 7.99 -0.52
N GLU A 336 -7.19 6.80 -0.85
CA GLU A 336 -7.68 5.78 0.05
C GLU A 336 -6.66 4.64 0.17
N PRO A 337 -6.80 3.75 1.17
CA PRO A 337 -5.88 2.65 1.35
C PRO A 337 -5.85 1.59 0.24
N GLU A 338 -6.84 1.60 -0.64
CA GLU A 338 -6.93 0.72 -1.79
C GLU A 338 -6.23 1.31 -3.02
N ASP A 339 -5.80 2.58 -2.97
CA ASP A 339 -5.10 3.29 -4.05
C ASP A 339 -3.61 2.97 -4.04
N TRP A 340 -3.14 2.23 -5.04
CA TRP A 340 -1.79 1.66 -5.02
C TRP A 340 -0.88 2.17 -6.14
N ALA A 341 -1.42 2.83 -7.16
CA ALA A 341 -0.66 3.44 -8.24
C ALA A 341 -1.44 4.53 -8.97
N VAL A 342 -0.72 5.50 -9.53
CA VAL A 342 -1.25 6.48 -10.49
C VAL A 342 -0.48 6.32 -11.78
N VAL A 343 -1.21 6.26 -12.90
CA VAL A 343 -0.63 6.18 -14.24
C VAL A 343 -1.04 7.43 -15.02
N LEU A 344 -0.07 8.09 -15.63
CA LEU A 344 -0.27 9.17 -16.59
C LEU A 344 0.31 8.70 -17.92
N ALA A 345 -0.39 8.90 -19.04
CA ALA A 345 0.19 8.62 -20.35
C ALA A 345 -0.35 9.50 -21.47
N SER A 346 0.40 9.60 -22.57
CA SER A 346 -0.01 10.22 -23.83
C SER A 346 -0.98 9.34 -24.60
N ASP A 347 -1.61 9.90 -25.63
CA ASP A 347 -2.63 9.18 -26.39
C ASP A 347 -2.04 7.99 -27.18
N GLY A 348 -0.73 8.01 -27.48
CA GLY A 348 0.00 6.87 -28.04
C GLY A 348 -0.07 5.60 -27.19
N VAL A 349 -0.42 5.70 -25.90
CA VAL A 349 -0.78 4.55 -25.06
C VAL A 349 -2.29 4.30 -25.09
N TRP A 350 -3.10 5.34 -24.85
CA TRP A 350 -4.55 5.21 -24.64
C TRP A 350 -5.36 4.92 -25.90
N ASN A 351 -4.79 5.13 -27.08
CA ASN A 351 -5.36 4.75 -28.36
C ASN A 351 -5.25 3.23 -28.60
N CYS A 352 -4.36 2.53 -27.88
CA CYS A 352 -4.10 1.10 -28.02
C CYS A 352 -4.55 0.28 -26.81
N LEU A 353 -4.51 0.87 -25.61
CA LEU A 353 -4.84 0.19 -24.36
C LEU A 353 -6.03 0.84 -23.66
N SER A 354 -6.94 0.02 -23.16
CA SER A 354 -7.97 0.49 -22.22
C SER A 354 -7.37 0.79 -20.84
N ASP A 355 -8.09 1.55 -20.02
CA ASP A 355 -7.67 1.84 -18.64
C ASP A 355 -7.43 0.54 -17.85
N GLN A 356 -8.21 -0.51 -18.13
CA GLN A 356 -8.10 -1.80 -17.45
C GLN A 356 -6.94 -2.65 -17.98
N ASP A 357 -6.56 -2.52 -19.26
CA ASP A 357 -5.35 -3.18 -19.80
C ASP A 357 -4.09 -2.63 -19.14
N VAL A 358 -4.05 -1.31 -18.92
CA VAL A 358 -2.99 -0.65 -18.16
C VAL A 358 -2.97 -1.11 -16.70
N TRP A 359 -4.14 -1.25 -16.05
CA TRP A 359 -4.23 -1.86 -14.72
C TRP A 359 -3.59 -3.24 -14.70
N GLN A 360 -3.91 -4.10 -15.67
CA GLN A 360 -3.41 -5.47 -15.72
C GLN A 360 -1.89 -5.50 -15.95
N ALA A 361 -1.37 -4.63 -16.82
CA ALA A 361 0.06 -4.49 -17.08
C ALA A 361 0.83 -4.09 -15.82
N VAL A 362 0.39 -3.03 -15.16
CA VAL A 362 1.05 -2.52 -13.96
C VAL A 362 0.89 -3.52 -12.80
N TRP A 363 -0.26 -4.18 -12.68
CA TRP A 363 -0.52 -5.22 -11.68
C TRP A 363 0.43 -6.42 -11.84
N GLN A 364 0.55 -6.94 -13.05
CA GLN A 364 1.43 -8.06 -13.37
C GLN A 364 2.87 -7.77 -12.93
N VAL A 365 3.38 -6.58 -13.25
CA VAL A 365 4.77 -6.23 -12.93
C VAL A 365 4.98 -5.94 -11.45
N LEU A 366 4.15 -5.08 -10.85
CA LEU A 366 4.38 -4.60 -9.49
C LEU A 366 3.99 -5.62 -8.41
N ALA A 367 2.96 -6.41 -8.66
CA ALA A 367 2.38 -7.28 -7.64
C ALA A 367 2.66 -8.76 -7.86
N VAL A 368 2.60 -9.25 -9.10
CA VAL A 368 2.90 -10.66 -9.42
C VAL A 368 4.41 -10.85 -9.50
N GLU A 369 5.08 -10.12 -10.39
CA GLU A 369 6.53 -10.26 -10.62
C GLU A 369 7.38 -9.54 -9.58
N ARG A 370 6.77 -8.64 -8.78
CA ARG A 370 7.42 -7.85 -7.73
C ARG A 370 8.60 -7.02 -8.24
N LYS A 371 8.52 -6.57 -9.48
CA LYS A 371 9.47 -5.64 -10.08
C LYS A 371 9.08 -4.21 -9.72
N GLY A 372 9.93 -3.26 -10.14
CA GLY A 372 9.75 -1.85 -9.82
C GLY A 372 8.87 -1.09 -10.81
N ALA A 373 8.49 0.14 -10.45
CA ALA A 373 7.66 1.03 -11.26
C ALA A 373 8.27 1.32 -12.64
N VAL A 374 9.60 1.32 -12.75
CA VAL A 374 10.32 1.46 -14.03
C VAL A 374 9.93 0.34 -15.00
N VAL A 375 9.96 -0.91 -14.52
CA VAL A 375 9.57 -2.06 -15.35
C VAL A 375 8.08 -2.01 -15.67
N ALA A 376 7.25 -1.52 -14.74
CA ALA A 376 5.82 -1.39 -14.98
C ALA A 376 5.51 -0.37 -16.09
N ALA A 377 6.22 0.76 -16.11
CA ALA A 377 6.12 1.74 -17.19
C ALA A 377 6.59 1.16 -18.54
N GLN A 378 7.68 0.37 -18.54
CA GLN A 378 8.18 -0.32 -19.72
C GLN A 378 7.16 -1.33 -20.26
N GLU A 379 6.53 -2.12 -19.40
CA GLU A 379 5.49 -3.08 -19.77
C GLU A 379 4.27 -2.38 -20.40
N VAL A 380 3.82 -1.26 -19.83
CA VAL A 380 2.72 -0.48 -20.44
C VAL A 380 3.11 0.02 -21.83
N GLY A 381 4.33 0.54 -21.99
CA GLY A 381 4.84 0.96 -23.30
C GLY A 381 4.96 -0.19 -24.31
N ALA A 382 5.44 -1.35 -23.87
CA ALA A 382 5.55 -2.54 -24.70
C ALA A 382 4.16 -3.03 -25.19
N ARG A 383 3.17 -3.10 -24.29
CA ARG A 383 1.80 -3.47 -24.67
C ARG A 383 1.15 -2.47 -25.60
N ALA A 384 1.42 -1.17 -25.44
CA ALA A 384 0.93 -0.16 -26.39
C ALA A 384 1.52 -0.38 -27.78
N HIS A 385 2.81 -0.69 -27.87
CA HIS A 385 3.47 -1.03 -29.13
C HIS A 385 2.89 -2.31 -29.76
N GLU A 386 2.72 -3.38 -28.97
CA GLU A 386 2.09 -4.63 -29.41
C GLU A 386 0.63 -4.43 -29.85
N GLY A 387 -0.07 -3.51 -29.20
CA GLY A 387 -1.42 -3.05 -29.56
C GLY A 387 -1.47 -2.17 -30.82
N GLY A 388 -0.33 -1.97 -31.51
CA GLY A 388 -0.24 -1.27 -32.78
C GLY A 388 0.03 0.22 -32.69
N SER A 389 0.51 0.73 -31.55
CA SER A 389 0.86 2.15 -31.43
C SER A 389 1.96 2.52 -32.41
N SER A 390 1.65 3.50 -33.25
CA SER A 390 2.60 4.12 -34.19
C SER A 390 2.99 5.53 -33.78
N ASP A 391 2.45 6.02 -32.66
CA ASP A 391 2.72 7.36 -32.15
C ASP A 391 3.87 7.41 -31.15
N ASN A 392 4.26 8.61 -30.73
CA ASN A 392 5.02 8.76 -29.49
C ASN A 392 4.16 8.23 -28.33
N ALA A 393 4.75 7.40 -27.49
CA ALA A 393 4.04 6.80 -26.36
C ALA A 393 4.87 6.98 -25.10
N SER A 394 4.37 7.84 -24.22
CA SER A 394 5.01 8.16 -22.94
C SER A 394 4.08 7.82 -21.80
N VAL A 395 4.63 7.12 -20.81
CA VAL A 395 3.91 6.68 -19.63
C VAL A 395 4.76 6.95 -18.39
N PHE A 396 4.07 7.42 -17.36
CA PHE A 396 4.57 7.55 -16.01
C PHE A 396 3.72 6.69 -15.09
N VAL A 397 4.37 5.88 -14.25
CA VAL A 397 3.75 5.03 -13.24
C VAL A 397 4.31 5.40 -11.88
N THR A 398 3.45 5.74 -10.92
CA THR A 398 3.83 5.72 -9.51
C THR A 398 3.46 4.38 -8.92
N ARG A 399 4.30 3.90 -8.01
CA ARG A 399 3.87 2.99 -6.97
C ARG A 399 3.92 3.77 -5.68
N SER A 400 2.75 3.93 -5.09
CA SER A 400 2.68 4.46 -3.77
C SER A 400 3.06 3.36 -2.77
N ASN A 401 4.01 3.64 -1.88
CA ASN A 401 3.95 3.03 -0.54
C ASN A 401 2.81 3.66 0.28
N LEU A 402 2.03 4.58 -0.33
CA LEU A 402 0.86 5.21 0.23
C LEU A 402 -0.19 4.14 0.39
N HIS A 403 -0.21 3.60 1.60
CA HIS A 403 -1.21 2.67 2.06
C HIS A 403 -1.23 1.33 1.29
N LEU A 404 -0.18 0.52 1.44
CA LEU A 404 -0.40 -0.93 1.49
C LEU A 404 -1.10 -1.32 2.81
N SER A 405 -2.25 -0.71 3.11
CA SER A 405 -3.02 -1.01 4.31
C SER A 405 -4.53 -0.85 4.09
N PRO A 406 -5.19 -1.76 3.37
CA PRO A 406 -6.63 -1.94 3.50
C PRO A 406 -6.96 -2.80 4.74
N VAL A 407 -6.08 -2.82 5.75
CA VAL A 407 -6.35 -3.51 6.99
C VAL A 407 -6.17 -2.56 8.15
N GLN A 408 -7.29 -2.02 8.63
CA GLN A 408 -7.32 -1.57 10.01
C GLN A 408 -7.16 -2.81 10.90
N VAL A 409 -5.91 -3.12 11.26
CA VAL A 409 -5.62 -4.24 12.17
C VAL A 409 -6.17 -3.85 13.54
N MET A 410 -7.40 -4.29 13.83
CA MET A 410 -7.94 -4.21 15.18
C MET A 410 -7.16 -5.21 16.03
N ARG A 411 -6.23 -4.68 16.82
CA ARG A 411 -5.45 -5.46 17.78
C ARG A 411 -6.22 -5.49 19.08
N PHE A 412 -6.74 -6.65 19.43
CA PHE A 412 -7.23 -6.86 20.79
C PHE A 412 -6.06 -7.28 21.66
N GLY A 413 -5.53 -6.32 22.41
CA GLY A 413 -4.66 -6.61 23.53
C GLY A 413 -5.45 -7.27 24.64
N TRP A 414 -4.73 -7.83 25.60
CA TRP A 414 -5.34 -8.57 26.68
C TRP A 414 -6.29 -7.74 27.56
N ALA A 415 -5.96 -6.46 27.78
CA ALA A 415 -6.82 -5.48 28.44
C ALA A 415 -8.06 -5.10 27.60
N ASP A 416 -8.02 -5.33 26.29
CA ASP A 416 -9.13 -5.02 25.38
C ASP A 416 -10.10 -6.21 25.30
N ILE A 417 -9.59 -7.45 25.34
CA ILE A 417 -10.41 -8.67 25.43
C ILE A 417 -11.20 -8.69 26.74
N ALA A 418 -10.57 -8.35 27.88
CA ALA A 418 -11.25 -8.27 29.17
C ALA A 418 -12.39 -7.22 29.16
N ARG A 419 -12.09 -6.01 28.66
CA ARG A 419 -13.10 -4.93 28.51
C ARG A 419 -14.20 -5.25 27.50
N TRP A 420 -13.88 -6.01 26.45
CA TRP A 420 -14.83 -6.48 25.45
C TRP A 420 -15.83 -7.48 26.04
N SER A 421 -15.32 -8.44 26.82
CA SER A 421 -16.14 -9.40 27.58
C SER A 421 -17.06 -8.68 28.58
N GLU A 422 -16.54 -7.69 29.32
CA GLU A 422 -17.33 -6.92 30.28
C GLU A 422 -18.49 -6.14 29.62
N LYS A 423 -18.25 -5.44 28.51
CA LYS A 423 -19.30 -4.70 27.78
C LYS A 423 -20.40 -5.59 27.19
N SER A 424 -20.05 -6.79 26.72
CA SER A 424 -21.01 -7.73 26.15
C SER A 424 -21.96 -8.35 27.19
N SER A 425 -21.60 -8.33 28.48
CA SER A 425 -22.43 -8.82 29.58
C SER A 425 -23.58 -7.87 29.96
N THR A 426 -23.54 -6.62 29.48
CA THR A 426 -24.53 -5.58 29.82
C THR A 426 -25.59 -5.32 28.75
N SER A 427 -25.60 -6.03 27.61
CA SER A 427 -26.58 -5.80 26.54
C SER A 427 -27.33 -7.06 26.08
N THR A 428 -28.17 -7.63 26.94
CA THR A 428 -29.26 -8.52 26.48
C THR A 428 -30.48 -8.41 27.38
N ARG A 429 -31.44 -7.57 26.96
CA ARG A 429 -32.86 -7.74 27.28
C ARG A 429 -33.70 -7.30 26.08
N ALA A 430 -33.85 -8.20 25.09
CA ALA A 430 -34.99 -8.24 24.16
C ALA A 430 -35.00 -9.55 23.33
N SER A 431 -35.84 -10.48 23.80
CA SER A 431 -36.67 -11.48 23.06
C SER A 431 -36.15 -12.23 21.81
N LEU A 432 -36.07 -13.57 21.89
CA LEU A 432 -37.08 -14.51 21.35
C LEU A 432 -36.71 -15.99 21.64
N HIS A 433 -37.75 -16.80 21.81
CA HIS A 433 -37.78 -18.18 22.30
C HIS A 433 -37.03 -19.22 21.46
N ALA A 434 -36.23 -20.09 22.11
CA ALA A 434 -36.13 -21.51 21.76
C ALA A 434 -35.56 -22.36 22.93
N LYS A 435 -36.46 -23.15 23.53
CA LYS A 435 -36.32 -24.42 24.28
C LYS A 435 -34.99 -24.72 25.02
N SER A 436 -35.14 -24.68 26.34
CA SER A 436 -34.30 -25.27 27.39
C SER A 436 -33.76 -26.67 27.08
N HIS A 437 -32.44 -26.86 27.22
CA HIS A 437 -31.84 -28.09 27.72
C HIS A 437 -30.86 -27.73 28.85
N ASN A 438 -31.08 -28.37 30.00
CA ASN A 438 -30.36 -28.17 31.25
C ASN A 438 -28.88 -28.53 31.11
N TYR A 439 -27.99 -27.59 31.45
CA TYR A 439 -26.69 -27.92 32.05
C TYR A 439 -26.54 -27.14 33.34
N SER A 440 -26.53 -27.89 34.43
CA SER A 440 -26.38 -27.44 35.80
C SER A 440 -24.95 -26.96 36.08
N GLY A 441 -24.84 -25.71 36.54
CA GLY A 441 -24.03 -25.33 37.69
C GLY A 441 -22.52 -25.54 37.64
N THR A 442 -21.79 -24.48 37.34
CA THR A 442 -20.61 -24.11 38.15
C THR A 442 -20.51 -22.60 38.22
N GLN A 443 -20.94 -22.03 39.35
CA GLN A 443 -20.70 -20.64 39.70
C GLN A 443 -19.18 -20.45 39.88
N ILE A 444 -18.56 -19.57 39.08
CA ILE A 444 -17.21 -19.08 39.35
C ILE A 444 -17.37 -17.69 39.97
N GLY A 445 -17.11 -17.60 41.27
CA GLY A 445 -17.13 -16.35 42.03
C GLY A 445 -15.91 -15.46 41.74
N PRO A 446 -15.99 -14.15 42.05
CA PRO A 446 -14.94 -13.17 41.74
C PRO A 446 -13.83 -13.23 42.80
N LYS A 447 -12.88 -14.16 42.66
CA LYS A 447 -11.62 -14.16 43.43
C LYS A 447 -10.45 -14.73 42.62
N SER A 448 -9.83 -13.92 41.75
CA SER A 448 -8.42 -14.07 41.32
C SER A 448 -7.89 -12.86 40.52
N LEU A 449 -8.01 -11.64 41.04
CA LEU A 449 -7.44 -10.41 40.43
C LEU A 449 -5.92 -10.24 40.66
N ALA A 450 -5.14 -11.32 40.53
CA ALA A 450 -3.67 -11.28 40.61
C ALA A 450 -2.95 -12.09 39.51
N ASN A 451 -3.66 -12.83 38.68
CA ASN A 451 -3.10 -13.50 37.51
C ASN A 451 -4.16 -13.51 36.42
N GLY A 452 -3.88 -12.86 35.29
CA GLY A 452 -4.19 -13.50 34.03
C GLY A 452 -5.66 -13.94 33.74
N VAL A 453 -6.62 -13.11 33.29
CA VAL A 453 -7.73 -13.53 32.38
C VAL A 453 -7.24 -14.43 31.23
N GLU A 454 -7.32 -15.73 31.41
CA GLU A 454 -6.97 -16.73 30.40
C GLU A 454 -8.03 -16.78 29.28
N ILE A 455 -7.61 -16.92 28.02
CA ILE A 455 -8.53 -17.26 26.92
C ILE A 455 -8.39 -18.73 26.56
N ASP A 456 -9.47 -19.34 26.09
CA ASP A 456 -9.48 -20.70 25.58
C ASP A 456 -8.63 -20.82 24.30
N SER A 457 -8.98 -20.04 23.27
CA SER A 457 -8.25 -19.97 22.01
C SER A 457 -8.56 -18.68 21.28
N THR A 458 -7.56 -18.07 20.64
CA THR A 458 -7.73 -16.92 19.74
C THR A 458 -8.72 -17.23 18.62
N GLN A 459 -8.74 -18.47 18.12
CA GLN A 459 -9.64 -18.89 17.05
C GLN A 459 -11.09 -19.00 17.55
N SER A 460 -11.31 -19.64 18.69
CA SER A 460 -12.65 -19.80 19.27
C SER A 460 -13.24 -18.47 19.74
N PHE A 461 -12.39 -17.51 20.16
CA PHE A 461 -12.83 -16.15 20.42
C PHE A 461 -13.40 -15.49 19.15
N ILE A 462 -12.69 -15.58 18.02
CA ILE A 462 -13.17 -15.05 16.74
C ILE A 462 -14.47 -15.76 16.32
N GLU A 463 -14.54 -17.08 16.42
CA GLU A 463 -15.76 -17.83 16.06
C GLU A 463 -17.00 -17.30 16.80
N ARG A 464 -16.86 -16.94 18.09
CA ARG A 464 -17.95 -16.36 18.90
C ARG A 464 -18.27 -14.90 18.60
N GLU A 465 -17.26 -14.11 18.24
CA GLU A 465 -17.35 -12.65 18.27
C GLU A 465 -17.27 -11.98 16.88
N HIS A 466 -16.96 -12.72 15.82
CA HIS A 466 -16.65 -12.16 14.50
C HIS A 466 -17.75 -11.27 13.92
N GLU A 467 -19.03 -11.55 14.18
CA GLU A 467 -20.16 -10.73 13.73
C GLU A 467 -20.13 -9.29 14.27
N LYS A 468 -19.44 -9.06 15.39
CA LYS A 468 -19.29 -7.74 16.03
C LYS A 468 -18.10 -6.95 15.49
N PHE A 469 -17.23 -7.58 14.71
CA PHE A 469 -16.09 -6.90 14.11
C PHE A 469 -16.52 -6.02 12.94
N ASN A 470 -15.65 -5.12 12.51
CA ASN A 470 -15.87 -4.43 11.24
C ASN A 470 -15.65 -5.44 10.11
N GLN A 471 -16.72 -5.73 9.37
CA GLN A 471 -16.74 -6.77 8.34
C GLN A 471 -15.96 -6.40 7.06
N GLU A 472 -15.56 -5.14 6.91
CA GLU A 472 -14.80 -4.62 5.77
C GLU A 472 -13.29 -4.61 6.03
N LYS A 473 -12.84 -5.09 7.20
CA LYS A 473 -11.44 -4.99 7.65
C LYS A 473 -10.89 -6.32 8.13
N LEU A 474 -9.61 -6.57 7.89
CA LEU A 474 -8.91 -7.70 8.51
C LEU A 474 -8.71 -7.43 10.02
N THR A 475 -9.24 -8.34 10.84
CA THR A 475 -9.15 -8.31 12.30
C THR A 475 -8.10 -9.31 12.77
N ALA A 476 -7.24 -8.93 13.72
CA ALA A 476 -6.22 -9.81 14.29
C ALA A 476 -6.40 -9.94 15.81
N VAL A 477 -6.69 -11.16 16.27
CA VAL A 477 -6.77 -11.51 17.69
C VAL A 477 -5.49 -12.21 18.09
N THR A 478 -4.82 -11.73 19.13
CA THR A 478 -3.56 -12.30 19.60
C THR A 478 -3.63 -12.63 21.08
N ALA A 479 -2.87 -13.63 21.50
CA ALA A 479 -2.78 -14.00 22.91
C ALA A 479 -1.33 -14.27 23.32
N ASN A 480 -1.06 -14.08 24.60
CA ASN A 480 0.21 -14.50 25.22
C ASN A 480 0.11 -15.92 25.79
N PHE A 481 -1.08 -16.50 25.92
CA PHE A 481 -1.33 -17.85 26.41
C PHE A 481 -2.73 -18.32 26.00
N GLN A 482 -2.90 -19.62 25.74
CA GLN A 482 -4.18 -20.26 25.42
C GLN A 482 -4.34 -21.52 26.28
N THR A 483 -5.47 -21.68 26.96
CA THR A 483 -5.73 -22.88 27.78
C THR A 483 -6.22 -24.07 26.97
N ALA A 484 -6.76 -23.83 25.77
CA ALA A 484 -7.34 -24.83 24.88
C ALA A 484 -6.93 -24.59 23.41
N GLY A 485 -5.64 -24.31 23.17
CA GLY A 485 -5.09 -24.14 21.83
C GLY A 485 -5.30 -25.38 20.95
N ARG A 486 -5.69 -25.18 19.69
CA ARG A 486 -5.98 -26.26 18.73
C ARG A 486 -5.05 -26.20 17.52
N GLY A 487 -4.67 -27.37 17.03
CA GLY A 487 -3.99 -27.61 15.76
C GLY A 487 -4.90 -28.35 14.76
N THR A 488 -4.35 -28.67 13.59
CA THR A 488 -5.05 -29.40 12.53
C THR A 488 -5.49 -30.80 12.99
N GLY A 489 -6.66 -31.26 12.53
CA GLY A 489 -7.21 -32.56 12.90
C GLY A 489 -7.67 -32.67 14.36
N GLY A 490 -7.87 -31.55 15.07
CA GLY A 490 -8.32 -31.56 16.47
C GLY A 490 -7.24 -31.78 17.52
N ARG A 491 -5.96 -31.82 17.11
CA ARG A 491 -4.81 -31.94 18.02
C ARG A 491 -4.65 -30.72 18.92
N SER A 492 -4.08 -30.88 20.11
CA SER A 492 -3.77 -29.77 21.02
C SER A 492 -2.52 -29.00 20.55
N TRP A 493 -2.54 -27.68 20.67
CA TRP A 493 -1.35 -26.83 20.50
C TRP A 493 -0.80 -26.45 21.88
N HIS A 494 0.41 -26.93 22.19
CA HIS A 494 1.08 -26.65 23.46
C HIS A 494 1.85 -25.33 23.38
N ALA A 495 1.59 -24.41 24.31
CA ALA A 495 2.33 -23.15 24.41
C ALA A 495 2.48 -22.72 25.87
N THR A 496 3.71 -22.41 26.28
CA THR A 496 4.00 -21.81 27.58
C THR A 496 3.77 -20.30 27.52
N LYS A 497 3.38 -19.70 28.64
CA LYS A 497 2.99 -18.28 28.72
C LYS A 497 4.07 -17.35 28.17
N ALA A 498 3.67 -16.50 27.21
CA ALA A 498 4.45 -15.46 26.55
C ALA A 498 5.70 -15.91 25.78
N GLN A 499 5.83 -17.20 25.45
CA GLN A 499 6.99 -17.72 24.70
C GLN A 499 6.74 -17.93 23.21
N SER A 500 5.48 -17.90 22.75
CA SER A 500 5.11 -18.20 21.37
C SER A 500 4.28 -17.08 20.77
N VAL A 501 4.34 -16.92 19.45
CA VAL A 501 3.37 -16.10 18.72
C VAL A 501 2.11 -16.93 18.55
N MET A 502 0.99 -16.42 19.04
CA MET A 502 -0.35 -16.99 18.83
C MET A 502 -1.24 -15.87 18.29
N ALA A 503 -1.65 -16.02 17.04
CA ALA A 503 -2.48 -15.04 16.35
C ALA A 503 -3.53 -15.75 15.51
N SER A 504 -4.75 -15.24 15.54
CA SER A 504 -5.82 -15.61 14.61
C SER A 504 -6.35 -14.38 13.91
N PHE A 505 -6.73 -14.55 12.66
CA PHE A 505 -7.10 -13.50 11.74
C PHE A 505 -8.51 -13.78 11.21
N PHE A 506 -9.34 -12.74 11.11
CA PHE A 506 -10.65 -12.80 10.48
C PHE A 506 -10.76 -11.75 9.38
N PHE A 507 -11.27 -12.17 8.23
CA PHE A 507 -11.56 -11.26 7.13
C PHE A 507 -12.65 -11.85 6.23
N ARG A 508 -13.25 -10.98 5.41
CA ARG A 508 -14.09 -11.35 4.28
C ARG A 508 -13.34 -11.10 2.98
N PHE A 509 -13.69 -11.82 1.93
CA PHE A 509 -13.25 -11.41 0.60
C PHE A 509 -13.90 -10.07 0.24
N PRO A 510 -13.20 -9.18 -0.48
CA PRO A 510 -13.80 -7.91 -0.92
C PRO A 510 -15.07 -8.16 -1.74
N ALA A 511 -16.09 -7.33 -1.53
CA ALA A 511 -17.43 -7.53 -2.10
C ALA A 511 -17.46 -7.48 -3.63
N GLU A 512 -16.46 -6.85 -4.24
CA GLU A 512 -16.26 -6.76 -5.68
C GLU A 512 -15.67 -8.02 -6.33
N GLN A 513 -15.26 -9.02 -5.54
CA GLN A 513 -14.75 -10.28 -6.06
C GLN A 513 -15.88 -11.19 -6.55
N THR A 514 -15.66 -11.91 -7.64
CA THR A 514 -16.63 -12.88 -8.16
C THR A 514 -16.66 -14.15 -7.30
N ASP A 515 -17.80 -14.85 -7.28
CA ASP A 515 -17.95 -16.13 -6.59
C ASP A 515 -16.88 -17.15 -7.06
N ASP A 516 -16.54 -17.18 -8.35
CA ASP A 516 -15.50 -18.05 -8.91
C ASP A 516 -14.10 -17.73 -8.38
N PHE A 517 -13.77 -16.44 -8.26
CA PHE A 517 -12.51 -16.00 -7.68
C PHE A 517 -12.43 -16.45 -6.21
N VAL A 518 -13.49 -16.22 -5.44
CA VAL A 518 -13.55 -16.58 -4.03
C VAL A 518 -13.41 -18.10 -3.86
N ASN A 519 -14.16 -18.90 -4.61
CA ASN A 519 -14.17 -20.35 -4.50
C ASN A 519 -12.81 -20.98 -4.86
N SER A 520 -12.15 -20.47 -5.90
CA SER A 520 -10.84 -20.97 -6.34
C SER A 520 -9.71 -20.56 -5.39
N ASN A 521 -9.84 -19.43 -4.69
CA ASN A 521 -8.77 -18.87 -3.88
C ASN A 521 -8.91 -19.16 -2.38
N ALA A 522 -10.11 -19.23 -1.82
CA ALA A 522 -10.34 -19.45 -0.40
C ALA A 522 -9.55 -20.63 0.23
N PRO A 523 -9.39 -21.81 -0.44
CA PRO A 523 -8.58 -22.91 0.08
C PRO A 523 -7.09 -22.57 0.26
N ASN A 524 -6.60 -21.51 -0.41
CA ASN A 524 -5.19 -21.16 -0.48
C ASN A 524 -4.74 -20.17 0.60
N VAL A 525 -5.65 -19.66 1.44
CA VAL A 525 -5.35 -18.63 2.47
C VAL A 525 -4.29 -19.08 3.49
N THR A 526 -4.24 -20.37 3.83
CA THR A 526 -3.22 -20.88 4.76
C THR A 526 -1.80 -20.67 4.21
N LYS A 527 -1.64 -20.76 2.89
CA LYS A 527 -0.35 -20.58 2.19
C LYS A 527 0.07 -19.11 2.21
N VAL A 528 -0.89 -18.19 2.11
CA VAL A 528 -0.65 -16.74 2.28
C VAL A 528 -0.04 -16.46 3.65
N LEU A 529 -0.61 -17.05 4.72
CA LEU A 529 -0.11 -16.89 6.08
C LEU A 529 1.25 -17.60 6.28
N ALA A 530 1.47 -18.74 5.63
CA ALA A 530 2.73 -19.46 5.67
C ALA A 530 3.88 -18.65 5.05
N VAL A 531 3.65 -18.05 3.88
CA VAL A 531 4.60 -17.14 3.23
C VAL A 531 4.94 -15.95 4.15
N ALA A 532 3.93 -15.32 4.75
CA ALA A 532 4.13 -14.22 5.67
C ALA A 532 4.92 -14.62 6.94
N ALA A 533 4.72 -15.85 7.42
CA ALA A 533 5.45 -16.41 8.54
C ALA A 533 6.93 -16.66 8.21
N VAL A 534 7.21 -17.28 7.06
CA VAL A 534 8.58 -17.53 6.58
C VAL A 534 9.35 -16.21 6.44
N ASP A 535 8.76 -15.20 5.80
CA ASP A 535 9.37 -13.86 5.67
C ASP A 535 9.68 -13.22 7.02
N THR A 536 8.77 -13.39 7.98
CA THR A 536 8.94 -12.82 9.32
C THR A 536 10.07 -13.52 10.07
N LEU A 537 10.23 -14.83 9.90
CA LEU A 537 11.27 -15.62 10.55
C LEU A 537 12.65 -15.38 9.91
N LEU A 538 12.71 -15.24 8.58
CA LEU A 538 13.91 -14.80 7.86
C LEU A 538 14.37 -13.42 8.36
N TRP A 539 13.45 -12.47 8.49
CA TRP A 539 13.74 -11.16 9.07
C TRP A 539 14.25 -11.25 10.51
N ALA A 540 13.61 -12.08 11.35
CA ALA A 540 13.98 -12.19 12.76
C ALA A 540 15.38 -12.77 12.98
N THR A 541 15.90 -13.53 12.02
CA THR A 541 17.19 -14.23 12.10
C THR A 541 18.23 -13.66 11.15
N ASP A 542 17.95 -12.51 10.54
CA ASP A 542 18.80 -11.90 9.49
C ASP A 542 19.17 -12.88 8.35
N GLY A 543 18.25 -13.81 8.03
CA GLY A 543 18.42 -14.82 6.99
C GLY A 543 19.41 -15.94 7.33
N ALA A 544 19.86 -16.05 8.59
CA ALA A 544 20.86 -17.05 9.00
C ALA A 544 20.38 -18.51 8.91
N HIS A 545 19.06 -18.74 8.86
CA HIS A 545 18.46 -20.08 8.85
C HIS A 545 17.52 -20.27 7.66
N LYS A 546 17.44 -21.52 7.18
CA LYS A 546 16.58 -21.90 6.05
C LYS A 546 15.17 -22.26 6.54
N PHE A 547 14.27 -21.29 6.48
CA PHE A 547 12.85 -21.49 6.74
C PHE A 547 12.11 -21.93 5.48
N GLY A 548 11.04 -22.70 5.66
CA GLY A 548 10.21 -23.18 4.57
C GLY A 548 8.79 -23.52 4.99
N ILE A 549 8.01 -23.86 3.98
CA ILE A 549 6.63 -24.33 4.10
C ILE A 549 6.66 -25.84 3.90
N LYS A 550 5.98 -26.55 4.81
CA LYS A 550 5.61 -27.94 4.58
C LYS A 550 4.12 -27.96 4.34
N TRP A 551 3.74 -28.34 3.12
CA TRP A 551 2.35 -28.47 2.73
C TRP A 551 1.49 -29.26 3.73
N PRO A 552 0.22 -28.87 3.96
CA PRO A 552 -0.42 -27.60 3.54
C PRO A 552 -0.32 -26.49 4.59
N ASN A 553 0.15 -26.79 5.80
CA ASN A 553 -0.20 -26.03 7.00
C ASN A 553 0.95 -25.86 8.01
N ASP A 554 2.15 -26.32 7.70
CA ASP A 554 3.27 -26.33 8.65
C ASP A 554 4.37 -25.36 8.20
N VAL A 555 4.93 -24.61 9.15
CA VAL A 555 6.15 -23.82 8.94
C VAL A 555 7.31 -24.59 9.56
N VAL A 556 8.38 -24.74 8.79
CA VAL A 556 9.54 -25.54 9.17
C VAL A 556 10.85 -24.75 9.04
N VAL A 557 11.87 -25.22 9.74
CA VAL A 557 13.26 -24.76 9.64
C VAL A 557 14.14 -25.99 9.74
N GLU A 558 15.03 -26.19 8.76
CA GLU A 558 16.05 -27.26 8.80
C GLU A 558 15.49 -28.65 9.22
N GLY A 559 14.39 -29.08 8.59
CA GLY A 559 13.77 -30.39 8.90
C GLY A 559 12.91 -30.43 10.17
N CYS A 560 12.78 -29.33 10.91
CA CYS A 560 12.03 -29.25 12.16
C CYS A 560 10.82 -28.32 12.04
N LYS A 561 9.69 -28.68 12.65
CA LYS A 561 8.49 -27.83 12.70
C LYS A 561 8.64 -26.74 13.76
N ILE A 562 8.51 -25.49 13.33
CA ILE A 562 8.52 -24.32 14.21
C ILE A 562 7.13 -23.69 14.38
N GLY A 563 6.23 -23.89 13.41
CA GLY A 563 4.90 -23.29 13.44
C GLY A 563 3.83 -24.13 12.75
N GLY A 564 2.57 -23.86 13.06
CA GLY A 564 1.42 -24.50 12.45
C GLY A 564 0.29 -23.51 12.18
N ILE A 565 -0.40 -23.71 11.06
CA ILE A 565 -1.48 -22.87 10.55
C ILE A 565 -2.78 -23.68 10.50
N LEU A 566 -3.91 -23.03 10.77
CA LEU A 566 -5.23 -23.62 10.65
C LEU A 566 -6.22 -22.59 10.10
N ALA A 567 -6.94 -22.94 9.03
CA ALA A 567 -8.05 -22.13 8.52
C ALA A 567 -9.42 -22.77 8.79
N ARG A 568 -10.43 -21.93 8.94
CA ARG A 568 -11.85 -22.28 9.01
C ARG A 568 -12.68 -21.31 8.19
N ALA A 569 -13.60 -21.84 7.41
CA ALA A 569 -14.61 -21.05 6.72
C ALA A 569 -15.71 -20.63 7.69
N VAL A 570 -16.17 -19.38 7.57
CA VAL A 570 -17.37 -18.86 8.22
C VAL A 570 -18.47 -18.85 7.16
N PRO A 571 -19.51 -19.68 7.30
CA PRO A 571 -20.60 -19.72 6.33
C PRO A 571 -21.71 -18.70 6.67
N LEU A 572 -22.30 -18.07 5.64
CA LEU A 572 -23.56 -17.33 5.75
C LEU A 572 -24.53 -17.83 4.67
N ARG A 573 -25.71 -18.30 5.09
CA ARG A 573 -26.77 -18.82 4.21
C ARG A 573 -26.26 -19.86 3.18
N GLY A 574 -25.32 -20.71 3.59
CA GLY A 574 -24.76 -21.77 2.75
C GLY A 574 -23.67 -21.33 1.76
N ARG A 575 -23.20 -20.08 1.83
CA ARG A 575 -22.05 -19.56 1.08
C ARG A 575 -20.90 -19.21 2.01
N LEU A 576 -19.68 -19.16 1.48
CA LEU A 576 -18.52 -18.63 2.21
C LEU A 576 -18.72 -17.13 2.46
N ASP A 577 -18.70 -16.73 3.73
CA ASP A 577 -18.89 -15.34 4.17
C ASP A 577 -17.60 -14.72 4.68
N GLY A 578 -16.80 -15.48 5.40
CA GLY A 578 -15.50 -15.05 5.90
C GLY A 578 -14.55 -16.21 6.16
N ILE A 579 -13.30 -15.88 6.45
CA ILE A 579 -12.26 -16.86 6.79
C ILE A 579 -11.65 -16.50 8.14
N ILE A 580 -11.50 -17.52 8.98
CA ILE A 580 -10.68 -17.45 10.20
C ILE A 580 -9.42 -18.25 9.95
N VAL A 581 -8.26 -17.60 9.95
CA VAL A 581 -6.95 -18.27 9.80
C VAL A 581 -6.07 -17.99 11.01
N GLY A 582 -5.60 -19.04 11.68
CA GLY A 582 -4.77 -19.00 12.88
C GLY A 582 -3.37 -19.52 12.62
N ILE A 583 -2.40 -18.99 13.37
CA ILE A 583 -1.01 -19.44 13.40
C ILE A 583 -0.45 -19.46 14.82
N GLY A 584 0.24 -20.55 15.13
CA GLY A 584 1.13 -20.67 16.28
C GLY A 584 2.58 -20.80 15.82
N ILE A 585 3.50 -20.02 16.40
CA ILE A 585 4.95 -20.10 16.14
C ILE A 585 5.70 -20.19 17.47
N ASN A 586 6.54 -21.21 17.60
CA ASN A 586 7.43 -21.37 18.74
C ASN A 586 8.61 -20.41 18.65
N VAL A 587 8.70 -19.45 19.57
CA VAL A 587 9.77 -18.43 19.58
C VAL A 587 10.78 -18.75 20.68
N ASN A 588 10.39 -18.63 21.94
CA ASN A 588 11.25 -18.84 23.10
C ASN A 588 10.94 -20.14 23.86
N THR A 589 10.19 -21.07 23.24
CA THR A 589 9.88 -22.39 23.83
C THR A 589 11.18 -23.14 24.13
N SER A 590 11.30 -23.69 25.34
CA SER A 590 12.52 -24.37 25.77
C SER A 590 12.71 -25.72 25.06
N ARG A 591 13.96 -26.20 24.98
CA ARG A 591 14.25 -27.51 24.37
C ARG A 591 13.55 -28.65 25.11
N ALA A 592 13.51 -28.60 26.45
CA ALA A 592 12.83 -29.58 27.27
C ALA A 592 11.32 -29.68 26.96
N ASP A 593 10.65 -28.53 26.77
CA ASP A 593 9.23 -28.50 26.41
C ASP A 593 8.99 -29.02 24.98
N LEU A 594 9.93 -28.77 24.07
CA LEU A 594 9.86 -29.24 22.68
C LEU A 594 10.08 -30.75 22.56
N ASP A 595 11.05 -31.30 23.28
CA ASP A 595 11.38 -32.73 23.27
C ASP A 595 10.23 -33.58 23.85
N ALA A 596 9.37 -33.01 24.70
CA ALA A 596 8.15 -33.64 25.19
C ALA A 596 7.06 -33.82 24.11
N ILE A 597 7.18 -33.15 22.97
CA ILE A 597 6.22 -33.23 21.85
C ILE A 597 6.68 -34.31 20.88
N ALA A 598 6.10 -35.52 21.00
CA ALA A 598 6.45 -36.65 20.13
C ALA A 598 6.07 -36.38 18.65
N ARG A 599 7.08 -36.12 17.79
CA ARG A 599 6.93 -36.00 16.33
C ARG A 599 8.10 -36.65 15.58
N PRO A 600 7.99 -37.93 15.18
CA PRO A 600 9.12 -38.69 14.65
C PRO A 600 9.61 -38.25 13.26
N VAL A 601 8.74 -37.69 12.41
CA VAL A 601 9.09 -37.31 11.03
C VAL A 601 9.50 -35.83 10.91
N TRP A 602 8.95 -34.97 11.76
CA TRP A 602 9.21 -33.52 11.78
C TRP A 602 9.28 -33.04 13.23
N PRO A 603 10.44 -33.16 13.90
CA PRO A 603 10.61 -32.78 15.30
C PRO A 603 10.21 -31.32 15.54
N ALA A 604 9.71 -31.01 16.74
CA ALA A 604 9.38 -29.62 17.10
C ALA A 604 10.66 -28.81 17.40
N THR A 605 10.69 -27.54 17.02
CA THR A 605 11.76 -26.60 17.37
C THR A 605 11.21 -25.21 17.73
N SER A 606 12.10 -24.28 18.10
CA SER A 606 11.83 -22.86 18.35
C SER A 606 12.99 -21.99 17.88
N LEU A 607 12.76 -20.69 17.70
CA LEU A 607 13.85 -19.74 17.39
C LEU A 607 14.95 -19.77 18.46
N ARG A 608 14.60 -19.82 19.74
CA ARG A 608 15.55 -19.94 20.84
C ARG A 608 16.37 -21.23 20.73
N ALA A 609 15.75 -22.34 20.38
CA ALA A 609 16.44 -23.63 20.28
C ALA A 609 17.48 -23.65 19.16
N ILE A 610 17.24 -22.95 18.04
CA ILE A 610 18.17 -22.91 16.91
C ILE A 610 19.21 -21.77 17.02
N CYS A 611 18.87 -20.62 17.61
CA CYS A 611 19.79 -19.48 17.71
C CYS A 611 20.49 -19.35 19.08
N GLY A 612 20.05 -20.08 20.11
CA GLY A 612 20.67 -20.09 21.43
C GLY A 612 20.36 -18.89 22.34
N HIS A 613 19.49 -17.96 21.93
CA HIS A 613 19.09 -16.79 22.71
C HIS A 613 17.59 -16.48 22.61
N ASP A 614 17.06 -15.70 23.55
CA ASP A 614 15.66 -15.27 23.54
C ASP A 614 15.40 -14.13 22.54
N PHE A 615 14.22 -14.13 21.92
CA PHE A 615 13.75 -13.12 20.98
C PHE A 615 12.61 -12.27 21.54
N ASP A 616 12.44 -11.06 20.99
CA ASP A 616 11.24 -10.23 21.25
C ASP A 616 10.01 -10.81 20.55
N VAL A 617 9.23 -11.61 21.28
CA VAL A 617 7.97 -12.20 20.81
C VAL A 617 6.97 -11.13 20.36
N ALA A 618 6.93 -9.97 21.02
CA ALA A 618 6.00 -8.90 20.67
C ALA A 618 6.39 -8.22 19.35
N GLY A 619 7.69 -8.02 19.12
CA GLY A 619 8.25 -7.53 17.86
C GLY A 619 7.98 -8.47 16.69
N ILE A 620 8.29 -9.75 16.85
CA ILE A 620 8.02 -10.79 15.82
C ILE A 620 6.54 -10.87 15.49
N ARG A 621 5.67 -10.88 16.51
CA ARG A 621 4.21 -10.83 16.31
C ARG A 621 3.80 -9.60 15.51
N ARG A 622 4.29 -8.41 15.88
CA ARG A 622 3.97 -7.16 15.18
C ARG A 622 4.38 -7.21 13.70
N ARG A 623 5.56 -7.78 13.41
CA ARG A 623 6.05 -7.99 12.05
C ARG A 623 5.16 -8.95 11.28
N LEU A 624 4.83 -10.11 11.85
CA LEU A 624 3.94 -11.10 11.23
C LEU A 624 2.58 -10.51 10.84
N LEU A 625 1.96 -9.73 11.75
CA LEU A 625 0.68 -9.07 11.50
C LEU A 625 0.76 -8.13 10.29
N GLY A 626 1.83 -7.34 10.20
CA GLY A 626 2.06 -6.43 9.07
C GLY A 626 2.32 -7.19 7.77
N THR A 627 3.24 -8.16 7.79
CA THR A 627 3.57 -8.98 6.61
C THR A 627 2.34 -9.73 6.10
N PHE A 628 1.53 -10.32 6.99
CA PHE A 628 0.33 -11.04 6.56
C PHE A 628 -0.71 -10.12 5.92
N ALA A 629 -0.93 -8.93 6.46
CA ALA A 629 -1.84 -7.95 5.85
C ALA A 629 -1.40 -7.59 4.42
N LEU A 630 -0.08 -7.42 4.19
CA LEU A 630 0.48 -7.14 2.88
C LEU A 630 0.30 -8.31 1.89
N GLU A 631 0.63 -9.54 2.32
CA GLU A 631 0.45 -10.72 1.47
C GLU A 631 -1.03 -11.00 1.19
N LEU A 632 -1.93 -10.74 2.14
CA LEU A 632 -3.37 -10.90 1.95
C LEU A 632 -3.93 -9.88 0.95
N GLN A 633 -3.45 -8.63 0.99
CA GLN A 633 -3.82 -7.64 -0.02
C GLN A 633 -3.39 -8.09 -1.42
N ARG A 634 -2.14 -8.53 -1.57
CA ARG A 634 -1.63 -9.08 -2.84
C ARG A 634 -2.50 -10.23 -3.34
N PHE A 635 -2.87 -11.11 -2.43
CA PHE A 635 -3.75 -12.24 -2.69
C PHE A 635 -5.17 -11.82 -3.14
N PHE A 636 -5.79 -10.82 -2.53
CA PHE A 636 -7.12 -10.35 -2.99
C PHE A 636 -7.08 -9.73 -4.39
N LEU A 637 -5.96 -9.12 -4.75
CA LEU A 637 -5.81 -8.44 -6.02
C LEU A 637 -5.37 -9.37 -7.15
N GLY A 638 -4.54 -10.37 -6.87
CA GLY A 638 -3.96 -11.27 -7.87
C GLY A 638 -4.36 -12.73 -7.75
N GLY A 639 -5.14 -13.10 -6.74
CA GLY A 639 -5.40 -14.50 -6.40
C GLY A 639 -4.12 -15.23 -5.99
N PHE A 640 -4.18 -16.57 -6.00
CA PHE A 640 -3.07 -17.43 -5.63
C PHE A 640 -1.89 -17.36 -6.61
N ALA A 641 -2.14 -17.05 -7.89
CA ALA A 641 -1.12 -16.84 -8.91
C ALA A 641 -0.02 -15.86 -8.45
N SER A 642 -0.41 -14.77 -7.76
CA SER A 642 0.52 -13.77 -7.21
C SER A 642 1.47 -14.28 -6.11
N LEU A 643 1.19 -15.46 -5.56
CA LEU A 643 1.96 -16.09 -4.48
C LEU A 643 2.59 -17.41 -4.87
N ARG A 644 2.18 -18.00 -6.00
CA ARG A 644 2.58 -19.35 -6.43
C ARG A 644 4.09 -19.57 -6.37
N ASP A 645 4.87 -18.69 -7.01
CA ASP A 645 6.33 -18.85 -7.09
C ASP A 645 7.00 -18.78 -5.71
N ARG A 646 6.43 -17.99 -4.80
CA ARG A 646 6.92 -17.91 -3.42
C ARG A 646 6.60 -19.15 -2.62
N VAL A 647 5.39 -19.66 -2.78
CA VAL A 647 4.98 -20.88 -2.09
C VAL A 647 5.84 -22.04 -2.57
N ASN A 648 6.01 -22.19 -3.89
CA ASN A 648 6.89 -23.22 -4.47
C ASN A 648 8.35 -23.00 -4.05
N GLY A 649 8.85 -21.76 -4.07
CA GLY A 649 10.22 -21.45 -3.64
C GLY A 649 10.50 -21.72 -2.16
N PHE A 650 9.47 -21.69 -1.31
CA PHE A 650 9.58 -22.05 0.10
C PHE A 650 9.18 -23.49 0.42
N GLU A 651 8.60 -24.23 -0.53
CA GLU A 651 8.11 -25.59 -0.30
C GLU A 651 9.28 -26.57 -0.19
N VAL A 652 9.42 -27.18 0.98
CA VAL A 652 10.60 -27.99 1.32
C VAL A 652 10.62 -29.36 0.65
N LEU A 653 9.47 -29.83 0.14
CA LEU A 653 9.35 -31.11 -0.57
C LEU A 653 9.28 -30.96 -2.08
N LEU A 654 9.44 -29.74 -2.63
CA LEU A 654 9.42 -29.52 -4.07
C LEU A 654 10.48 -30.37 -4.78
N GLY A 655 10.07 -31.08 -5.83
CA GLY A 655 10.91 -31.98 -6.62
C GLY A 655 11.32 -33.27 -5.89
N SER A 656 10.81 -33.52 -4.67
CA SER A 656 11.12 -34.73 -3.91
C SER A 656 10.13 -35.86 -4.18
N GLU A 657 10.61 -37.10 -4.00
CA GLU A 657 9.76 -38.29 -3.91
C GLU A 657 8.94 -38.23 -2.62
N VAL A 658 7.63 -38.39 -2.76
CA VAL A 658 6.65 -38.29 -1.69
C VAL A 658 5.58 -39.37 -1.82
N TRP A 659 4.93 -39.65 -0.70
CA TRP A 659 3.70 -40.42 -0.64
C TRP A 659 2.52 -39.44 -0.55
N PHE A 660 1.57 -39.56 -1.47
CA PHE A 660 0.41 -38.69 -1.56
C PHE A 660 -0.89 -39.47 -1.40
N ARG A 661 -1.83 -38.92 -0.63
CA ARG A 661 -3.21 -39.43 -0.54
C ARG A 661 -4.21 -38.29 -0.44
N VAL A 662 -5.38 -38.45 -1.05
CA VAL A 662 -6.45 -37.44 -0.94
C VAL A 662 -7.19 -37.61 0.39
N HIS A 663 -7.47 -38.86 0.77
CA HIS A 663 -8.14 -39.19 2.02
C HIS A 663 -7.32 -40.16 2.88
N GLU A 664 -7.45 -40.09 4.20
CA GLU A 664 -6.71 -40.98 5.13
C GLU A 664 -7.05 -42.47 4.93
N SER A 665 -8.25 -42.77 4.41
CA SER A 665 -8.72 -44.12 4.11
C SER A 665 -8.17 -44.71 2.82
N GLU A 666 -7.47 -43.92 2.01
CA GLU A 666 -6.88 -44.35 0.75
C GLU A 666 -5.42 -44.74 0.95
N GLU A 667 -4.99 -45.77 0.20
CA GLU A 667 -3.58 -46.13 0.12
C GLU A 667 -2.80 -44.98 -0.52
N PRO A 668 -1.69 -44.53 0.09
CA PRO A 668 -0.90 -43.47 -0.48
C PRO A 668 -0.21 -43.92 -1.77
N VAL A 669 -0.19 -43.04 -2.75
CA VAL A 669 0.45 -43.24 -4.04
C VAL A 669 1.85 -42.63 -3.99
N HIS A 670 2.83 -43.35 -4.53
CA HIS A 670 4.18 -42.83 -4.72
C HIS A 670 4.22 -41.86 -5.92
N CYS A 671 4.85 -40.71 -5.74
CA CYS A 671 4.94 -39.67 -6.78
C CYS A 671 6.05 -38.66 -6.48
N ILE A 672 6.36 -37.80 -7.45
CA ILE A 672 7.21 -36.61 -7.26
C ILE A 672 6.31 -35.39 -7.09
N PHE A 673 6.57 -34.58 -6.05
CA PHE A 673 5.86 -33.34 -5.84
C PHE A 673 6.41 -32.22 -6.73
N GLU A 674 5.69 -31.86 -7.79
CA GLU A 674 6.11 -30.84 -8.77
C GLU A 674 5.72 -29.41 -8.35
N GLY A 675 5.09 -29.27 -7.18
CA GLY A 675 4.70 -28.00 -6.61
C GLY A 675 3.24 -27.68 -6.83
N ILE A 676 2.91 -26.40 -6.86
CA ILE A 676 1.54 -25.90 -6.87
C ILE A 676 1.33 -25.02 -8.11
N GLN A 677 0.17 -25.17 -8.74
CA GLN A 677 -0.26 -24.39 -9.91
C GLN A 677 -0.83 -23.01 -9.51
N GLU A 678 -1.08 -22.15 -10.50
CA GLU A 678 -1.57 -20.78 -10.29
C GLU A 678 -2.97 -20.69 -9.66
N ASP A 679 -3.78 -21.73 -9.85
CA ASP A 679 -5.09 -21.90 -9.22
C ASP A 679 -5.02 -22.54 -7.82
N GLY A 680 -3.82 -22.94 -7.37
CA GLY A 680 -3.59 -23.52 -6.06
C GLY A 680 -3.68 -25.04 -5.99
N LEU A 681 -3.85 -25.73 -7.14
CA LEU A 681 -3.85 -27.18 -7.22
C LEU A 681 -2.45 -27.76 -7.01
N ILE A 682 -2.38 -28.89 -6.31
CA ILE A 682 -1.17 -29.68 -6.10
C ILE A 682 -0.84 -30.41 -7.40
N LEU A 683 0.33 -30.18 -7.96
CA LEU A 683 0.82 -30.87 -9.15
C LEU A 683 1.76 -32.01 -8.73
N LEU A 684 1.44 -33.23 -9.16
CA LEU A 684 2.20 -34.44 -8.87
C LEU A 684 2.59 -35.12 -10.18
N ARG A 685 3.81 -35.65 -10.24
CA ARG A 685 4.22 -36.60 -11.28
C ARG A 685 4.12 -38.01 -10.74
N LEU A 686 3.20 -38.80 -11.29
CA LEU A 686 3.02 -40.21 -10.92
C LEU A 686 4.18 -41.06 -11.47
N ASP A 687 4.35 -42.27 -10.93
CA ASP A 687 5.40 -43.21 -11.38
C ASP A 687 5.32 -43.57 -12.88
N CYS A 688 4.14 -43.46 -13.49
CA CYS A 688 3.95 -43.63 -14.94
C CYS A 688 4.44 -42.42 -15.77
N GLY A 689 4.91 -41.35 -15.14
CA GLY A 689 5.36 -40.11 -15.77
C GLY A 689 4.24 -39.08 -16.02
N GLU A 690 2.97 -39.43 -15.77
CA GLU A 690 1.82 -38.54 -15.93
C GLU A 690 1.83 -37.42 -14.87
N LEU A 691 1.55 -36.19 -15.31
CA LEU A 691 1.31 -35.06 -14.42
C LEU A 691 -0.18 -34.96 -14.07
N LYS A 692 -0.50 -34.93 -12.78
CA LYS A 692 -1.87 -34.85 -12.29
C LYS A 692 -2.04 -33.77 -11.22
N ALA A 693 -3.09 -32.98 -11.35
CA ALA A 693 -3.44 -31.90 -10.45
C ALA A 693 -4.52 -32.33 -9.45
N PHE A 694 -4.37 -31.95 -8.17
CA PHE A 694 -5.29 -32.28 -7.09
C PHE A 694 -5.67 -31.04 -6.26
N PRO A 695 -6.94 -30.87 -5.85
CA PRO A 695 -7.37 -29.71 -5.06
C PRO A 695 -6.90 -29.75 -3.61
N SER A 696 -6.69 -30.95 -3.07
CA SER A 696 -6.21 -31.15 -1.70
C SER A 696 -5.66 -32.57 -1.55
N GLY A 697 -4.86 -32.76 -0.50
CA GLY A 697 -4.34 -34.06 -0.09
C GLY A 697 -3.20 -33.91 0.90
N GLU A 698 -2.82 -35.02 1.50
CA GLU A 698 -1.69 -35.12 2.41
C GLU A 698 -0.43 -35.53 1.64
N ILE A 699 0.67 -34.82 1.91
CA ILE A 699 2.00 -35.13 1.38
C ILE A 699 2.87 -35.60 2.55
N VAL A 700 3.37 -36.83 2.42
CA VAL A 700 4.29 -37.44 3.38
C VAL A 700 5.65 -37.63 2.69
N PRO A 701 6.77 -37.24 3.33
CA PRO A 701 8.10 -37.44 2.74
C PRO A 701 8.36 -38.91 2.41
N GLY A 702 8.91 -39.19 1.22
CA GLY A 702 9.38 -40.52 0.85
C GLY A 702 10.64 -40.96 1.61
N PRO A 703 11.05 -42.25 1.53
CA PRO A 703 12.27 -42.74 2.15
C PRO A 703 13.49 -42.00 1.60
N GLY A 704 14.13 -41.15 2.42
CA GLY A 704 15.31 -40.37 2.04
C GLY A 704 15.09 -38.89 1.76
N ALA A 705 13.84 -38.43 1.60
CA ALA A 705 13.52 -37.01 1.40
C ALA A 705 13.87 -36.14 2.64
N ALA A 706 13.77 -36.69 3.85
CA ALA A 706 14.12 -35.99 5.09
C ALA A 706 15.64 -35.84 5.34
N LYS A 707 16.51 -36.43 4.50
CA LYS A 707 17.97 -36.46 4.71
C LYS A 707 18.78 -35.55 3.76
N ARG A 708 18.16 -34.91 2.77
CA ARG A 708 18.90 -34.16 1.73
C ARG A 708 19.45 -32.79 2.18
N ASP A 709 19.07 -32.27 3.33
CA ASP A 709 19.45 -30.92 3.78
C ASP A 709 20.36 -30.91 5.04
N ALA A 710 21.01 -32.04 5.39
CA ALA A 710 21.95 -32.13 6.52
C ALA A 710 23.43 -32.06 6.11
N SER A 711 23.75 -31.56 4.91
CA SER A 711 25.13 -31.38 4.42
C SER A 711 25.46 -29.91 4.15
#